data_AF-A0A519TXW1-F1
#
_entry.id   AF-A0A519TXW1-F1
#
_cell.length_a   1.000
_cell.length_b   1.000
_cell.length_c   1.000
_cell.angle_alpha   90.00
_cell.angle_beta   90.00
_cell.angle_gamma   90.00
#
_symmetry.space_group_name_H-M   'P 1'
#
loop_
_entity.id
_entity.type
_entity.pdbx_description
1 polymer ?
#
loop_
_entity_poly.entity_id
_entity_poly.type
_entity_poly.pdbx_seq_one_letter_code
_entity_poly.pdbx_strand_id
1 'polypeptide(L)'
;MKELSESKFTIEGERVLASNRFPDEGLLLDFFENLAMERIVSGKRPIAFARVLTKDEKLLSMLSESDNFYSALFDNDNLIPPSARDMENKKPMSTLYMAIYHLFQGSRPRFGDSLGIYWTFREYYLKKICLRLVLNPLFNKLEHWSKLKTLLSGPTFRWDEWLNGIPKKALAAEKNKFTTISPNATLYQMAELSLLNGSRTANAREYITAFKQMDRSDLLKFVDKATSGSEYLHYKKDITFWLALCEQLGAEVWLDLVQALKYPNLQDHAFLFLKSIDFYPGIFLSLAAGGSPNDHDRGVLILIGLRNFMQHIFKIGGDLLGYHRTDNYYDHPNREQILVGAEQISAEWFSKRLPGLFREILNGLFPNGVLSGEFGIYFLRWFHGHKTSNDSSVYDRQKNRAIEAMDSTFKDFFYADGKNLSLILTSKSGDRYGWEEFKLLTSSPEEKPISKNINKKILDIHLEYIRSKKFAWSGDSEFNNRTIKQAYSFSELLIEQGDFLERWNELYLEFRLYHEGWRAHHGWDRKEMQKECYILTAGIGIAYRLYSEKQCVEARNLLTRILDRSLSQARLCRTDDSIYISPLASALHTLKYCDQDILHEKVEVLELNIDNLSQLLRVLAVVYNKEGPMVPNSTRKAVRGRISRDYFIIENKYRDPILNQELKYFDGLKDIILGSFKRKK
;
A
#
# COMPACT_ATOMS: atom_id res chain seq x y z
N MET A 1 -1.54 -9.51 20.75
CA MET A 1 -2.33 -10.50 21.53
C MET A 1 -1.50 -11.53 22.28
N LYS A 2 -0.43 -12.10 21.70
CA LYS A 2 0.67 -12.66 22.51
C LYS A 2 1.17 -11.60 23.50
N GLU A 3 1.28 -10.36 23.03
CA GLU A 3 1.45 -9.15 23.85
C GLU A 3 0.31 -8.79 24.81
N LEU A 4 -0.92 -9.33 24.72
CA LEU A 4 -2.02 -9.00 25.64
C LEU A 4 -2.18 -10.05 26.75
N SER A 5 -1.92 -11.33 26.46
CA SER A 5 -1.71 -12.33 27.51
C SER A 5 -0.37 -12.11 28.21
N GLU A 6 0.69 -11.77 27.46
CA GLU A 6 1.96 -11.31 28.02
C GLU A 6 1.78 -9.96 28.71
N SER A 7 0.99 -8.98 28.25
CA SER A 7 0.83 -7.72 28.98
C SER A 7 0.01 -7.85 30.25
N LYS A 8 -1.06 -8.66 30.33
CA LYS A 8 -1.75 -8.84 31.61
C LYS A 8 -0.86 -9.53 32.64
N PHE A 9 -0.06 -10.50 32.20
CA PHE A 9 0.91 -11.22 33.03
C PHE A 9 2.16 -10.39 33.36
N THR A 10 2.58 -9.52 32.43
CA THR A 10 3.69 -8.57 32.63
C THR A 10 3.24 -7.40 33.49
N ILE A 11 2.02 -6.88 33.35
CA ILE A 11 1.49 -5.79 34.18
C ILE A 11 1.19 -6.30 35.60
N GLU A 12 0.56 -7.46 35.75
CA GLU A 12 0.31 -8.03 37.07
C GLU A 12 1.61 -8.53 37.71
N GLY A 13 2.52 -9.11 36.94
CA GLY A 13 3.88 -9.45 37.37
C GLY A 13 4.70 -8.21 37.76
N GLU A 14 4.73 -7.16 36.94
CA GLU A 14 5.35 -5.87 37.24
C GLU A 14 4.70 -5.22 38.46
N ARG A 15 3.37 -5.37 38.66
CA ARG A 15 2.66 -4.88 39.84
C ARG A 15 3.05 -5.64 41.10
N VAL A 16 3.13 -6.98 41.04
CA VAL A 16 3.61 -7.86 42.12
C VAL A 16 5.08 -7.57 42.44
N LEU A 17 5.90 -7.27 41.43
CA LEU A 17 7.30 -6.88 41.60
C LEU A 17 7.46 -5.46 42.13
N ALA A 18 6.57 -4.54 41.77
CA ALA A 18 6.57 -3.18 42.28
C ALA A 18 6.03 -3.10 43.72
N SER A 19 5.11 -3.99 44.10
CA SER A 19 4.51 -4.04 45.45
C SER A 19 5.37 -4.81 46.45
N ASN A 20 6.08 -5.84 46.00
CA ASN A 20 7.03 -6.59 46.83
C ASN A 20 8.43 -6.02 46.64
N ARG A 21 8.97 -5.33 47.66
CA ARG A 21 10.35 -4.83 47.64
C ARG A 21 11.30 -6.01 47.49
N PHE A 22 11.85 -6.18 46.28
CA PHE A 22 12.92 -7.12 46.04
C PHE A 22 14.14 -6.75 46.91
N PRO A 23 14.85 -7.71 47.51
CA PRO A 23 16.06 -7.41 48.28
C PRO A 23 17.10 -6.71 47.38
N ASP A 24 17.47 -5.48 47.77
CA ASP A 24 18.58 -4.69 47.22
C ASP A 24 18.67 -4.58 45.68
N GLU A 25 17.54 -4.32 44.99
CA GLU A 25 17.50 -3.98 43.54
C GLU A 25 18.54 -2.89 43.17
N GLY A 26 18.74 -1.90 44.04
CA GLY A 26 19.74 -0.84 43.84
C GLY A 26 21.17 -1.37 43.72
N LEU A 27 21.56 -2.33 44.56
CA LEU A 27 22.90 -2.93 44.54
C LEU A 27 23.18 -3.60 43.20
N LEU A 28 22.17 -4.26 42.64
CA LEU A 28 22.27 -4.91 41.34
C LEU A 28 22.40 -3.90 40.19
N LEU A 29 21.57 -2.86 40.20
CA LEU A 29 21.65 -1.82 39.18
C LEU A 29 23.00 -1.10 39.23
N ASP A 30 23.52 -0.82 40.43
CA ASP A 30 24.85 -0.25 40.64
C ASP A 30 25.95 -1.20 40.11
N PHE A 31 25.81 -2.51 40.32
CA PHE A 31 26.74 -3.50 39.78
C PHE A 31 26.83 -3.45 38.24
N PHE A 32 25.70 -3.47 37.54
CA PHE A 32 25.71 -3.44 36.07
C PHE A 32 26.13 -2.08 35.50
N GLU A 33 25.80 -0.99 36.19
CA GLU A 33 26.29 0.34 35.86
C GLU A 33 27.82 0.43 35.99
N ASN A 34 28.38 -0.05 37.11
CA ASN A 34 29.83 -0.13 37.33
C ASN A 34 30.51 -1.01 36.28
N LEU A 35 29.92 -2.16 35.96
CA LEU A 35 30.41 -3.05 34.91
C LEU A 35 30.44 -2.35 33.55
N ALA A 36 29.37 -1.61 33.20
CA ALA A 36 29.33 -0.82 31.98
C ALA A 36 30.42 0.26 31.98
N MET A 37 30.63 0.97 33.10
CA MET A 37 31.68 1.97 33.24
C MET A 37 33.08 1.37 33.06
N GLU A 38 33.37 0.24 33.70
CA GLU A 38 34.66 -0.45 33.55
C GLU A 38 34.92 -0.87 32.10
N ARG A 39 33.90 -1.36 31.40
CA ARG A 39 34.04 -1.83 30.02
C ARG A 39 34.16 -0.69 29.00
N ILE A 40 33.37 0.36 29.18
CA ILE A 40 33.14 1.37 28.14
C ILE A 40 34.03 2.59 28.31
N VAL A 41 34.17 3.03 29.56
CA VAL A 41 34.98 4.19 29.94
C VAL A 41 36.42 3.76 30.21
N SER A 42 36.62 2.69 31.00
CA SER A 42 37.98 2.24 31.40
C SER A 42 38.61 1.20 30.46
N GLY A 43 37.83 0.59 29.55
CA GLY A 43 38.32 -0.42 28.61
C GLY A 43 38.76 -1.75 29.23
N LYS A 44 38.41 -2.01 30.50
CA LYS A 44 38.83 -3.24 31.21
C LYS A 44 38.06 -4.45 30.70
N ARG A 45 38.73 -5.61 30.68
CA ARG A 45 38.07 -6.90 30.44
C ARG A 45 37.39 -7.38 31.72
N PRO A 46 36.12 -7.78 31.66
CA PRO A 46 35.42 -8.33 32.82
C PRO A 46 36.06 -9.66 33.22
N ILE A 47 36.20 -9.89 34.53
CA ILE A 47 36.59 -11.19 35.09
C ILE A 47 35.44 -12.20 34.97
N ALA A 48 35.67 -13.49 35.21
CA ALA A 48 34.58 -14.48 35.18
C ALA A 48 33.53 -14.16 36.26
N PHE A 49 32.24 -14.29 35.96
CA PHE A 49 31.15 -14.00 36.91
C PHE A 49 31.32 -14.74 38.24
N ALA A 50 31.72 -16.01 38.20
CA ALA A 50 32.03 -16.79 39.40
C ALA A 50 33.12 -16.12 40.28
N ARG A 51 34.13 -15.48 39.67
CA ARG A 51 35.17 -14.75 40.41
C ARG A 51 34.69 -13.40 40.96
N VAL A 52 33.68 -12.80 40.35
CA VAL A 52 33.00 -11.60 40.88
C VAL A 52 32.25 -11.99 42.15
N LEU A 53 31.45 -13.06 42.09
CA LEU A 53 30.66 -13.55 43.23
C LEU A 53 31.52 -13.98 44.42
N THR A 54 32.72 -14.51 44.19
CA THR A 54 33.66 -14.84 45.28
C THR A 54 34.30 -13.61 45.93
N LYS A 55 34.21 -12.43 45.31
CA LYS A 55 34.84 -11.19 45.78
C LYS A 55 33.82 -10.18 46.33
N ASP A 56 32.55 -10.38 46.03
CA ASP A 56 31.45 -9.50 46.43
C ASP A 56 30.43 -10.29 47.25
N GLU A 57 30.69 -10.40 48.55
CA GLU A 57 29.83 -11.12 49.50
C GLU A 57 28.42 -10.52 49.57
N LYS A 58 28.28 -9.21 49.34
CA LYS A 58 26.98 -8.53 49.33
C LYS A 58 26.16 -8.94 48.11
N LEU A 59 26.76 -8.95 46.92
CA LEU A 59 26.10 -9.43 45.71
C LEU A 59 25.72 -10.90 45.83
N LEU A 60 26.59 -11.74 46.43
CA LEU A 60 26.29 -13.16 46.66
C LEU A 60 25.11 -13.36 47.63
N SER A 61 25.06 -12.62 48.73
CA SER A 61 23.94 -12.66 49.69
C SER A 61 22.63 -12.24 49.03
N MET A 62 22.64 -11.11 48.31
CA MET A 62 21.48 -10.59 47.60
C MET A 62 20.97 -11.59 46.54
N LEU A 63 21.86 -12.26 45.81
CA LEU A 63 21.47 -13.28 44.83
C LEU A 63 20.81 -14.48 45.50
N SER A 64 21.33 -14.92 46.65
CA SER A 64 20.75 -16.01 47.42
C SER A 64 19.38 -15.64 47.97
N GLU A 65 19.21 -14.42 48.48
CA GLU A 65 17.92 -13.90 48.95
C GLU A 65 16.92 -13.76 47.80
N SER A 66 17.37 -13.32 46.62
CA SER A 66 16.58 -13.22 45.40
C SER A 66 16.12 -14.59 44.89
N ASP A 67 17.00 -15.59 44.92
CA ASP A 67 16.67 -16.98 44.56
C ASP A 67 15.61 -17.54 45.54
N ASN A 68 15.77 -17.28 46.84
CA ASN A 68 14.79 -17.69 47.87
C ASN A 68 13.44 -16.98 47.70
N PHE A 69 13.44 -15.69 47.37
CA PHE A 69 12.22 -14.92 47.09
C PHE A 69 11.51 -15.47 45.86
N TYR A 70 12.23 -15.80 44.79
CA TYR A 70 11.66 -16.42 43.60
C TYR A 70 10.98 -17.75 43.93
N SER A 71 11.61 -18.60 44.74
CA SER A 71 10.99 -19.85 45.20
C SER A 71 9.74 -19.60 46.04
N ALA A 72 9.75 -18.60 46.93
CA ALA A 72 8.63 -18.26 47.80
C ALA A 72 7.41 -17.66 47.07
N LEU A 73 7.60 -17.05 45.88
CA LEU A 73 6.48 -16.54 45.05
C LEU A 73 5.49 -17.62 44.63
N PHE A 74 5.92 -18.88 44.58
CA PHE A 74 5.06 -20.02 44.22
C PHE A 74 4.42 -20.68 45.44
N ASP A 75 4.91 -20.39 46.64
CA ASP A 75 4.44 -21.01 47.88
C ASP A 75 3.28 -20.25 48.53
N ASN A 76 3.13 -18.95 48.25
CA ASN A 76 2.30 -18.06 49.07
C ASN A 76 0.96 -17.63 48.49
N ASP A 77 0.68 -17.85 47.21
CA ASP A 77 -0.65 -17.65 46.64
C ASP A 77 -0.68 -18.34 45.27
N ASN A 78 -1.77 -19.06 44.95
CA ASN A 78 -2.01 -19.75 43.68
C ASN A 78 -2.12 -18.81 42.46
N LEU A 79 -1.37 -17.72 42.40
CA LEU A 79 -1.37 -16.73 41.33
C LEU A 79 -0.80 -17.32 40.03
N ILE A 80 0.22 -18.19 40.10
CA ILE A 80 0.89 -18.76 38.92
C ILE A 80 1.35 -20.21 39.23
N PRO A 81 0.88 -21.23 38.49
CA PRO A 81 1.37 -22.60 38.67
C PRO A 81 2.82 -22.73 38.13
N PRO A 82 3.76 -23.30 38.92
CA PRO A 82 5.15 -23.49 38.49
C PRO A 82 5.23 -24.51 37.34
N SER A 83 6.12 -24.30 36.36
CA SER A 83 6.44 -25.35 35.39
C SER A 83 7.31 -26.44 36.04
N ALA A 84 7.34 -27.65 35.46
CA ALA A 84 8.22 -28.72 35.93
C ALA A 84 9.70 -28.28 36.01
N ARG A 85 10.13 -27.39 35.12
CA ARG A 85 11.49 -26.84 35.11
C ARG A 85 11.70 -25.72 36.13
N ASP A 86 10.66 -24.99 36.53
CA ASP A 86 10.72 -24.03 37.65
C ASP A 86 11.01 -24.75 38.97
N MET A 87 10.49 -25.97 39.14
CA MET A 87 10.78 -26.81 40.31
C MET A 87 12.19 -27.45 40.28
N GLU A 88 12.82 -27.56 39.10
CA GLU A 88 14.16 -28.14 38.96
C GLU A 88 15.30 -27.13 39.19
N ASN A 89 15.09 -25.84 38.87
CA ASN A 89 16.13 -24.82 39.00
C ASN A 89 16.16 -24.18 40.40
N LYS A 90 17.14 -24.58 41.21
CA LYS A 90 17.33 -24.06 42.59
C LYS A 90 17.92 -22.64 42.67
N LYS A 91 18.37 -22.04 41.54
CA LYS A 91 19.01 -20.71 41.50
C LYS A 91 18.59 -19.87 40.27
N PRO A 92 17.29 -19.60 40.11
CA PRO A 92 16.73 -18.98 38.90
C PRO A 92 17.17 -17.52 38.69
N MET A 93 17.25 -16.72 39.77
CA MET A 93 17.70 -15.34 39.70
C MET A 93 19.20 -15.26 39.43
N SER A 94 20.02 -16.07 40.12
CA SER A 94 21.45 -16.16 39.82
C SER A 94 21.72 -16.52 38.35
N THR A 95 20.90 -17.41 37.77
CA THR A 95 20.98 -17.80 36.36
C THR A 95 20.60 -16.63 35.43
N LEU A 96 19.53 -15.89 35.76
CA LEU A 96 19.13 -14.68 35.04
C LEU A 96 20.25 -13.64 34.99
N TYR A 97 20.82 -13.32 36.16
CA TYR A 97 21.87 -12.31 36.24
C TYR A 97 23.16 -12.74 35.58
N MET A 98 23.52 -14.02 35.62
CA MET A 98 24.64 -14.55 34.84
C MET A 98 24.39 -14.40 33.34
N ALA A 99 23.17 -14.63 32.85
CA ALA A 99 22.82 -14.43 31.45
C ALA A 99 22.89 -12.95 31.04
N ILE A 100 22.40 -12.03 31.89
CA ILE A 100 22.56 -10.58 31.67
C ILE A 100 24.04 -10.20 31.71
N TYR A 101 24.83 -10.72 32.65
CA TYR A 101 26.27 -10.49 32.70
C TYR A 101 26.98 -10.94 31.43
N HIS A 102 26.58 -12.07 30.83
CA HIS A 102 27.12 -12.53 29.56
C HIS A 102 26.80 -11.59 28.38
N LEU A 103 25.66 -10.87 28.39
CA LEU A 103 25.43 -9.77 27.44
C LEU A 103 26.54 -8.73 27.57
N PHE A 104 26.83 -8.27 28.80
CA PHE A 104 27.94 -7.36 29.06
C PHE A 104 29.33 -7.96 28.80
N GLN A 105 29.44 -9.27 28.53
CA GLN A 105 30.68 -9.89 28.05
C GLN A 105 30.82 -9.88 26.52
N GLY A 106 29.74 -9.59 25.77
CA GLY A 106 29.67 -9.77 24.32
C GLY A 106 29.44 -11.23 23.91
N SER A 107 29.02 -12.07 24.86
CA SER A 107 28.71 -13.49 24.64
C SER A 107 27.22 -13.64 24.34
N ARG A 108 26.84 -14.56 23.44
CA ARG A 108 25.42 -14.89 23.24
C ARG A 108 24.89 -15.55 24.52
N PRO A 109 23.96 -14.91 25.25
CA PRO A 109 23.38 -15.51 26.43
C PRO A 109 22.57 -16.75 26.03
N ARG A 110 22.70 -17.82 26.81
CA ARG A 110 21.77 -18.96 26.73
C ARG A 110 20.68 -18.69 27.75
N PHE A 111 19.60 -18.05 27.34
CA PHE A 111 18.38 -18.02 28.14
C PHE A 111 17.71 -19.38 27.98
N GLY A 112 17.42 -20.06 29.09
CA GLY A 112 16.56 -21.24 29.05
C GLY A 112 15.13 -20.78 28.81
N ASP A 113 14.53 -21.12 27.67
CA ASP A 113 13.19 -20.66 27.24
C ASP A 113 12.01 -21.31 28.01
N SER A 114 12.20 -21.68 29.27
CA SER A 114 11.32 -22.68 29.89
C SER A 114 10.98 -22.48 31.35
N LEU A 115 11.06 -21.25 31.85
CA LEU A 115 10.69 -20.87 33.22
C LEU A 115 9.59 -19.80 33.13
N GLY A 116 8.48 -19.99 33.84
CA GLY A 116 7.21 -19.28 33.56
C GLY A 116 7.22 -17.75 33.77
N ILE A 117 7.91 -17.25 34.81
CA ILE A 117 7.99 -15.81 35.16
C ILE A 117 9.35 -15.21 34.75
N TYR A 118 10.30 -16.06 34.38
CA TYR A 118 11.68 -15.68 34.08
C TYR A 118 11.80 -14.64 32.96
N TRP A 119 10.95 -14.73 31.93
CA TRP A 119 10.86 -13.72 30.88
C TRP A 119 10.48 -12.35 31.47
N THR A 120 9.42 -12.27 32.27
CA THR A 120 8.97 -11.03 32.92
C THR A 120 10.06 -10.40 33.79
N PHE A 121 10.73 -11.20 34.62
CA PHE A 121 11.87 -10.74 35.41
C PHE A 121 13.00 -10.19 34.55
N ARG A 122 13.37 -10.92 33.49
CA ARG A 122 14.40 -10.48 32.56
C ARG A 122 14.05 -9.16 31.91
N GLU A 123 12.84 -9.02 31.40
CA GLU A 123 12.36 -7.79 30.77
C GLU A 123 12.36 -6.61 31.75
N TYR A 124 11.89 -6.84 32.98
CA TYR A 124 11.90 -5.83 34.05
C TYR A 124 13.31 -5.33 34.37
N TYR A 125 14.26 -6.25 34.64
CA TYR A 125 15.63 -5.87 34.98
C TYR A 125 16.39 -5.24 33.81
N LEU A 126 16.21 -5.75 32.58
CA LEU A 126 16.82 -5.14 31.41
C LEU A 126 16.34 -3.71 31.22
N LYS A 127 15.04 -3.45 31.38
CA LYS A 127 14.46 -2.10 31.33
C LYS A 127 15.06 -1.18 32.40
N LYS A 128 15.17 -1.64 33.65
CA LYS A 128 15.78 -0.86 34.74
C LYS A 128 17.26 -0.57 34.51
N ILE A 129 18.03 -1.55 34.03
CA ILE A 129 19.44 -1.38 33.66
C ILE A 129 19.55 -0.35 32.52
N CYS A 130 18.71 -0.43 31.49
CA CYS A 130 18.68 0.54 30.40
C CYS A 130 18.46 1.97 30.92
N LEU A 131 17.45 2.17 31.77
CA LEU A 131 17.15 3.46 32.38
C LEU A 131 18.32 3.98 33.22
N ARG A 132 18.95 3.12 34.03
CA ARG A 132 20.10 3.49 34.86
C ARG A 132 21.28 3.96 34.01
N LEU A 133 21.64 3.21 32.98
CA LEU A 133 22.74 3.55 32.07
C LEU A 133 22.47 4.84 31.30
N VAL A 134 21.23 5.08 30.89
CA VAL A 134 20.83 6.30 30.19
C VAL A 134 20.92 7.54 31.08
N LEU A 135 20.53 7.41 32.35
CA LEU A 135 20.49 8.54 33.29
C LEU A 135 21.89 8.94 33.77
N ASN A 136 22.89 8.05 33.64
CA ASN A 136 24.25 8.35 34.06
C ASN A 136 24.95 9.30 33.06
N PRO A 137 25.33 10.53 33.48
CA PRO A 137 25.93 11.52 32.61
C PRO A 137 27.26 11.09 31.96
N LEU A 138 27.98 10.12 32.54
CA LEU A 138 29.22 9.61 31.99
C LEU A 138 29.02 8.93 30.63
N PHE A 139 27.83 8.41 30.37
CA PHE A 139 27.50 7.82 29.08
C PHE A 139 26.96 8.81 28.05
N ASN A 140 26.86 10.12 28.34
CA ASN A 140 26.30 11.14 27.43
C ASN A 140 27.26 11.57 26.29
N LYS A 141 27.91 10.62 25.63
CA LYS A 141 28.79 10.85 24.47
C LYS A 141 28.52 9.82 23.39
N LEU A 142 28.61 10.22 22.12
CA LEU A 142 28.37 9.31 20.98
C LEU A 142 29.25 8.06 21.02
N GLU A 143 30.53 8.22 21.38
CA GLU A 143 31.47 7.10 21.48
C GLU A 143 31.03 6.05 22.52
N HIS A 144 30.42 6.48 23.63
CA HIS A 144 29.93 5.60 24.67
C HIS A 144 28.65 4.92 24.24
N TRP A 145 27.76 5.65 23.55
CA TRP A 145 26.55 5.07 22.99
C TRP A 145 26.85 3.98 21.94
N SER A 146 27.80 4.20 21.02
CA SER A 146 28.21 3.17 20.05
C SER A 146 28.82 1.94 20.71
N LYS A 147 29.64 2.12 21.76
CA LYS A 147 30.19 1.02 22.56
C LYS A 147 29.08 0.26 23.32
N LEU A 148 28.14 0.97 23.93
CA LEU A 148 26.96 0.39 24.60
C LEU A 148 26.14 -0.44 23.61
N LYS A 149 25.82 0.12 22.44
CA LYS A 149 25.10 -0.60 21.38
C LYS A 149 25.80 -1.90 21.00
N THR A 150 27.12 -1.86 20.82
CA THR A 150 27.92 -3.05 20.46
C THR A 150 27.95 -4.06 21.60
N LEU A 151 28.08 -3.58 22.84
CA LEU A 151 28.12 -4.43 24.02
C LEU A 151 26.78 -5.12 24.28
N LEU A 152 25.69 -4.41 24.01
CA LEU A 152 24.33 -4.83 24.32
C LEU A 152 23.62 -5.37 23.07
N SER A 153 24.35 -5.61 21.97
CA SER A 153 23.77 -6.15 20.74
C SER A 153 23.35 -7.61 20.95
N GLY A 154 22.04 -7.85 21.02
CA GLY A 154 21.46 -9.18 21.13
C GLY A 154 19.95 -9.14 20.94
N PRO A 155 19.33 -10.24 20.47
CA PRO A 155 17.89 -10.29 20.16
C PRO A 155 16.98 -10.06 21.39
N THR A 156 17.54 -10.09 22.60
CA THR A 156 16.82 -9.95 23.86
C THR A 156 17.02 -8.58 24.54
N PHE A 157 17.90 -7.72 24.02
CA PHE A 157 18.16 -6.43 24.66
C PHE A 157 17.17 -5.36 24.16
N ARG A 158 16.59 -4.59 25.08
CA ARG A 158 15.62 -3.50 24.81
C ARG A 158 16.30 -2.26 24.21
N TRP A 159 16.88 -2.43 23.02
CA TRP A 159 17.63 -1.37 22.34
C TRP A 159 16.81 -0.09 22.18
N ASP A 160 15.53 -0.24 21.87
CA ASP A 160 14.61 0.88 21.65
C ASP A 160 14.34 1.66 22.94
N GLU A 161 14.21 0.99 24.08
CA GLU A 161 13.99 1.64 25.38
C GLU A 161 15.23 2.42 25.82
N TRP A 162 16.41 1.82 25.67
CA TRP A 162 17.68 2.50 25.94
C TRP A 162 17.86 3.71 25.02
N LEU A 163 17.64 3.53 23.71
CA LEU A 163 17.80 4.56 22.71
C LEU A 163 16.87 5.75 23.03
N ASN A 164 15.58 5.51 23.27
CA ASN A 164 14.58 6.53 23.57
C ASN A 164 14.80 7.22 24.93
N GLY A 165 15.57 6.59 25.82
CA GLY A 165 15.91 7.18 27.10
C GLY A 165 16.97 8.28 27.01
N ILE A 166 17.84 8.25 25.99
CA ILE A 166 18.99 9.16 25.90
C ILE A 166 18.51 10.62 25.98
N PRO A 167 19.04 11.45 26.90
CA PRO A 167 18.56 12.82 27.07
C PRO A 167 18.69 13.63 25.77
N LYS A 168 17.59 14.23 25.29
CA LYS A 168 17.58 15.06 24.07
C LYS A 168 18.66 16.15 24.08
N LYS A 169 18.95 16.74 25.26
CA LYS A 169 20.05 17.72 25.43
C LYS A 169 21.43 17.12 25.12
N ALA A 170 21.68 15.88 25.55
CA ALA A 170 22.93 15.18 25.26
C ALA A 170 23.03 14.81 23.78
N LEU A 171 21.94 14.31 23.18
CA LEU A 171 21.85 14.06 21.75
C LEU A 171 22.15 15.32 20.93
N ALA A 172 21.53 16.45 21.28
CA ALA A 172 21.71 17.72 20.59
C ALA A 172 23.16 18.22 20.66
N ALA A 173 23.83 18.06 21.80
CA ALA A 173 25.24 18.43 21.97
C ALA A 173 26.18 17.64 21.05
N GLU A 174 25.83 16.40 20.71
CA GLU A 174 26.62 15.50 19.87
C GLU A 174 26.13 15.46 18.40
N LYS A 175 25.05 16.16 18.04
CA LYS A 175 24.33 16.10 16.73
C LYS A 175 25.29 16.01 15.55
N ASN A 176 26.22 16.96 15.46
CA ASN A 176 27.12 17.10 14.32
C ASN A 176 27.98 15.84 14.05
N LYS A 177 28.27 15.03 15.07
CA LYS A 177 29.09 13.82 14.93
C LYS A 177 28.36 12.68 14.22
N PHE A 178 27.02 12.69 14.21
CA PHE A 178 26.20 11.64 13.60
C PHE A 178 25.26 12.15 12.50
N THR A 179 25.22 13.45 12.23
CA THR A 179 24.52 14.02 11.05
C THR A 179 25.46 14.36 9.90
N THR A 180 26.77 14.40 10.11
CA THR A 180 27.74 14.72 9.06
C THR A 180 28.37 13.47 8.48
N ILE A 181 28.23 13.30 7.17
CA ILE A 181 29.03 12.37 6.38
C ILE A 181 30.00 13.22 5.56
N SER A 182 31.29 12.85 5.53
CA SER A 182 32.34 13.63 4.85
C SER A 182 31.84 14.11 3.47
N PRO A 183 31.84 15.42 3.19
CA PRO A 183 31.33 15.95 1.92
C PRO A 183 32.14 15.45 0.71
N ASN A 184 33.39 15.05 0.94
CA ASN A 184 34.29 14.45 -0.04
C ASN A 184 34.29 12.92 -0.04
N ALA A 185 33.37 12.28 0.69
CA ALA A 185 33.22 10.83 0.67
C ALA A 185 33.03 10.38 -0.79
N THR A 186 33.99 9.61 -1.28
CA THR A 186 34.00 9.14 -2.65
C THR A 186 32.80 8.23 -2.90
N LEU A 187 32.40 8.14 -4.15
CA LEU A 187 31.45 7.16 -4.67
C LEU A 187 31.74 5.73 -4.18
N TYR A 188 33.02 5.37 -4.05
CA TYR A 188 33.47 4.10 -3.48
C TYR A 188 33.18 4.01 -1.96
N GLN A 189 33.41 5.07 -1.20
CA GLN A 189 33.13 5.11 0.25
C GLN A 189 31.63 5.12 0.58
N MET A 190 30.78 5.65 -0.31
CA MET A 190 29.32 5.59 -0.19
C MET A 190 28.77 4.23 -0.63
N ALA A 191 29.33 3.64 -1.68
CA ALA A 191 29.06 2.27 -2.10
C ALA A 191 29.48 1.21 -1.08
N GLU A 192 30.56 1.45 -0.33
CA GLU A 192 30.93 0.61 0.80
C GLU A 192 29.86 0.61 1.91
N LEU A 193 28.95 1.59 1.95
CA LEU A 193 27.80 1.62 2.87
C LEU A 193 26.60 0.80 2.37
N SER A 194 26.68 0.17 1.21
CA SER A 194 25.60 -0.65 0.65
C SER A 194 26.12 -2.07 0.38
N LEU A 195 25.87 -3.02 1.29
CA LEU A 195 26.11 -4.44 0.99
C LEU A 195 24.98 -4.97 0.09
N LEU A 196 25.25 -5.17 -1.20
CA LEU A 196 24.50 -6.13 -2.02
C LEU A 196 25.27 -7.46 -1.97
N ASN A 197 24.57 -8.59 -1.76
CA ASN A 197 25.18 -9.92 -1.66
C ASN A 197 26.21 -10.19 -2.79
N GLY A 198 27.47 -10.45 -2.42
CA GLY A 198 28.44 -11.17 -3.27
C GLY A 198 29.56 -10.39 -3.98
N SER A 199 29.32 -9.23 -4.60
CA SER A 199 30.33 -8.52 -5.43
C SER A 199 30.42 -7.02 -5.12
N ARG A 200 31.13 -6.71 -4.03
CA ARG A 200 31.15 -5.41 -3.31
C ARG A 200 31.51 -4.16 -4.12
N THR A 201 32.26 -4.28 -5.21
CA THR A 201 32.82 -3.12 -5.93
C THR A 201 32.28 -2.94 -7.34
N ALA A 202 31.88 -4.03 -7.99
CA ALA A 202 31.32 -4.02 -9.34
C ALA A 202 29.91 -3.42 -9.33
N ASN A 203 29.02 -3.94 -8.50
CA ASN A 203 27.61 -3.53 -8.43
C ASN A 203 27.45 -2.05 -8.05
N ALA A 204 28.32 -1.57 -7.16
CA ALA A 204 28.43 -0.17 -6.80
C ALA A 204 28.80 0.72 -7.98
N ARG A 205 29.90 0.39 -8.69
CA ARG A 205 30.36 1.12 -9.86
C ARG A 205 29.33 1.07 -10.99
N GLU A 206 28.66 -0.07 -11.16
CA GLU A 206 27.56 -0.26 -12.11
C GLU A 206 26.38 0.64 -11.77
N TYR A 207 25.90 0.64 -10.52
CA TYR A 207 24.84 1.54 -10.07
C TYR A 207 25.20 3.00 -10.30
N ILE A 208 26.42 3.41 -9.96
CA ILE A 208 26.90 4.79 -10.16
C ILE A 208 26.91 5.17 -11.63
N THR A 209 27.42 4.28 -12.48
CA THR A 209 27.54 4.51 -13.93
C THR A 209 26.14 4.60 -14.53
N ALA A 210 25.25 3.68 -14.16
CA ALA A 210 23.85 3.69 -14.55
C ALA A 210 23.15 4.97 -14.07
N PHE A 211 23.30 5.33 -12.79
CA PHE A 211 22.70 6.52 -12.17
C PHE A 211 23.08 7.81 -12.90
N LYS A 212 24.34 7.96 -13.31
CA LYS A 212 24.80 9.12 -14.11
C LYS A 212 24.16 9.17 -15.50
N GLN A 213 23.72 8.04 -16.03
CA GLN A 213 23.08 7.91 -17.34
C GLN A 213 21.55 7.86 -17.25
N MET A 214 20.97 7.86 -16.05
CA MET A 214 19.52 7.79 -15.89
C MET A 214 18.85 9.08 -16.36
N ASP A 215 17.82 8.91 -17.19
CA ASP A 215 16.95 10.00 -17.60
C ASP A 215 16.18 10.55 -16.40
N ARG A 216 16.24 11.88 -16.25
CA ARG A 216 15.60 12.65 -15.18
C ARG A 216 14.33 13.38 -15.65
N SER A 217 13.91 13.18 -16.90
CA SER A 217 12.76 13.86 -17.50
C SER A 217 11.40 13.43 -16.91
N ASP A 218 11.29 12.20 -16.42
CA ASP A 218 10.12 11.69 -15.68
C ASP A 218 10.58 11.28 -14.27
N LEU A 219 10.37 12.17 -13.30
CA LEU A 219 10.90 12.03 -11.95
C LEU A 219 10.41 10.74 -11.26
N LEU A 220 9.19 10.29 -11.53
CA LEU A 220 8.66 9.03 -11.00
C LEU A 220 9.46 7.83 -11.51
N LYS A 221 9.66 7.74 -12.84
CA LYS A 221 10.47 6.67 -13.45
C LYS A 221 11.92 6.74 -13.02
N PHE A 222 12.45 7.95 -12.84
CA PHE A 222 13.79 8.16 -12.33
C PHE A 222 13.90 7.58 -10.92
N VAL A 223 13.01 7.95 -9.99
CA VAL A 223 13.00 7.45 -8.61
C VAL A 223 12.86 5.93 -8.59
N ASP A 224 11.92 5.35 -9.36
CA ASP A 224 11.72 3.90 -9.41
C ASP A 224 12.99 3.14 -9.82
N LYS A 225 13.72 3.65 -10.81
CA LYS A 225 15.00 3.08 -11.24
C LYS A 225 16.13 3.36 -10.24
N ALA A 226 16.19 4.58 -9.73
CA ALA A 226 17.27 5.03 -8.86
C ALA A 226 17.23 4.40 -7.47
N THR A 227 16.07 3.93 -7.00
CA THR A 227 15.94 3.23 -5.71
C THR A 227 15.82 1.72 -5.84
N SER A 228 15.93 1.17 -7.05
CA SER A 228 15.84 -0.28 -7.25
C SER A 228 16.89 -1.04 -6.42
N GLY A 229 16.43 -2.02 -5.65
CA GLY A 229 17.27 -2.87 -4.80
C GLY A 229 17.71 -2.23 -3.48
N SER A 230 17.11 -1.11 -3.07
CA SER A 230 17.35 -0.46 -1.78
C SER A 230 17.06 -1.39 -0.59
N GLU A 231 16.09 -2.29 -0.72
CA GLU A 231 15.66 -3.26 0.29
C GLU A 231 16.74 -4.32 0.59
N TYR A 232 17.66 -4.53 -0.35
CA TYR A 232 18.76 -5.49 -0.22
C TYR A 232 20.06 -4.86 0.27
N LEU A 233 20.05 -3.55 0.57
CA LEU A 233 21.23 -2.88 1.08
C LEU A 233 21.45 -3.18 2.57
N HIS A 234 22.69 -3.06 3.01
CA HIS A 234 23.02 -2.92 4.43
C HIS A 234 24.11 -1.87 4.63
N TYR A 235 23.93 -1.04 5.65
CA TYR A 235 24.92 -0.05 6.08
C TYR A 235 26.15 -0.69 6.73
N LYS A 236 27.36 -0.33 6.23
CA LYS A 236 28.65 -0.75 6.81
C LYS A 236 29.05 0.06 8.06
N LYS A 237 28.49 1.27 8.23
CA LYS A 237 28.65 2.11 9.42
C LYS A 237 27.42 2.01 10.31
N ASP A 238 27.51 2.57 11.52
CA ASP A 238 26.41 2.75 12.47
C ASP A 238 25.29 3.70 11.96
N ILE A 239 25.09 3.85 10.64
CA ILE A 239 24.08 4.73 10.05
C ILE A 239 22.68 4.36 10.53
N THR A 240 22.32 3.07 10.59
CA THR A 240 21.03 2.66 11.18
C THR A 240 20.86 3.16 12.61
N PHE A 241 21.95 3.19 13.39
CA PHE A 241 21.92 3.73 14.74
C PHE A 241 21.86 5.25 14.75
N TRP A 242 22.59 5.92 13.88
CA TRP A 242 22.52 7.38 13.73
C TRP A 242 21.15 7.86 13.27
N LEU A 243 20.52 7.16 12.32
CA LEU A 243 19.13 7.42 11.91
C LEU A 243 18.19 7.35 13.11
N ALA A 244 18.36 6.33 13.97
CA ALA A 244 17.54 6.16 15.17
C ALA A 244 17.82 7.24 16.25
N LEU A 245 19.05 7.74 16.35
CA LEU A 245 19.37 8.91 17.20
C LEU A 245 18.77 10.21 16.64
N CYS A 246 18.84 10.41 15.32
CA CYS A 246 18.27 11.59 14.67
C CYS A 246 16.74 11.63 14.77
N GLU A 247 16.07 10.47 14.67
CA GLU A 247 14.60 10.37 14.80
C GLU A 247 14.11 10.99 16.13
N GLN A 248 14.88 10.83 17.22
CA GLN A 248 14.54 11.44 18.52
C GLN A 248 14.71 12.96 18.58
N LEU A 249 15.62 13.50 17.78
CA LEU A 249 15.87 14.94 17.69
C LEU A 249 14.87 15.63 16.75
N GLY A 250 14.22 14.88 15.87
CA GLY A 250 13.15 15.34 15.00
C GLY A 250 13.46 15.18 13.51
N ALA A 251 12.42 15.40 12.69
CA ALA A 251 12.47 15.17 11.26
C ALA A 251 13.53 15.99 10.51
N GLU A 252 13.76 17.24 10.92
CA GLU A 252 14.79 18.10 10.32
C GLU A 252 16.19 17.51 10.48
N VAL A 253 16.55 17.11 11.70
CA VAL A 253 17.86 16.48 12.02
C VAL A 253 18.02 15.14 11.30
N TRP A 254 16.94 14.37 11.20
CA TRP A 254 16.93 13.12 10.46
C TRP A 254 17.14 13.35 8.97
N LEU A 255 16.50 14.36 8.40
CA LEU A 255 16.68 14.76 7.01
C LEU A 255 18.08 15.27 6.72
N ASP A 256 18.74 15.99 7.64
CA ASP A 256 20.14 16.40 7.49
C ASP A 256 21.03 15.18 7.17
N LEU A 257 20.85 14.09 7.93
CA LEU A 257 21.59 12.85 7.73
C LEU A 257 21.21 12.16 6.42
N VAL A 258 19.92 12.09 6.09
CA VAL A 258 19.45 11.45 4.84
C VAL A 258 19.92 12.21 3.61
N GLN A 259 19.90 13.53 3.63
CA GLN A 259 20.47 14.36 2.58
C GLN A 259 21.98 14.14 2.46
N ALA A 260 22.69 13.97 3.57
CA ALA A 260 24.12 13.66 3.57
C ALA A 260 24.48 12.31 2.91
N LEU A 261 23.52 11.38 2.74
CA LEU A 261 23.71 10.13 2.00
C LEU A 261 23.80 10.33 0.48
N LYS A 262 23.28 11.45 -0.05
CA LYS A 262 23.32 11.92 -1.45
C LYS A 262 22.67 11.03 -2.53
N TYR A 263 22.64 9.71 -2.36
CA TYR A 263 22.13 8.78 -3.38
C TYR A 263 20.71 8.31 -3.09
N PRO A 264 19.81 8.30 -4.09
CA PRO A 264 18.42 7.88 -3.89
C PRO A 264 18.26 6.48 -3.29
N ASN A 265 19.07 5.49 -3.67
CA ASN A 265 18.96 4.14 -3.11
C ASN A 265 19.34 4.07 -1.62
N LEU A 266 20.35 4.83 -1.17
CA LEU A 266 20.72 4.94 0.23
C LEU A 266 19.66 5.73 1.00
N GLN A 267 19.15 6.81 0.41
CA GLN A 267 18.08 7.61 1.00
C GLN A 267 16.81 6.77 1.20
N ASP A 268 16.39 6.04 0.17
CA ASP A 268 15.27 5.09 0.22
C ASP A 268 15.49 4.00 1.28
N HIS A 269 16.70 3.43 1.33
CA HIS A 269 17.04 2.47 2.40
C HIS A 269 16.98 3.09 3.80
N ALA A 270 17.30 4.38 3.98
CA ALA A 270 17.11 5.07 5.25
C ALA A 270 15.62 5.19 5.64
N PHE A 271 14.73 5.48 4.68
CA PHE A 271 13.28 5.53 4.92
C PHE A 271 12.71 4.17 5.37
N LEU A 272 13.26 3.04 4.89
CA LEU A 272 12.86 1.70 5.34
C LEU A 272 13.09 1.46 6.84
N PHE A 273 13.96 2.24 7.50
CA PHE A 273 14.22 2.12 8.94
C PHE A 273 13.31 3.00 9.81
N LEU A 274 12.45 3.83 9.22
CA LEU A 274 11.50 4.63 10.00
C LEU A 274 10.55 3.71 10.76
N LYS A 275 10.57 3.83 12.08
CA LYS A 275 9.78 2.95 12.96
C LYS A 275 8.34 3.42 13.09
N SER A 276 8.13 4.73 13.16
CA SER A 276 6.81 5.32 13.33
C SER A 276 6.32 5.96 12.04
N ILE A 277 5.10 5.60 11.65
CA ILE A 277 4.39 6.25 10.55
C ILE A 277 4.06 7.73 10.88
N ASP A 278 4.00 8.09 12.16
CA ASP A 278 3.74 9.46 12.62
C ASP A 278 4.92 10.40 12.42
N PHE A 279 6.08 9.89 12.00
CA PHE A 279 7.25 10.70 11.71
C PHE A 279 7.19 11.35 10.31
N TYR A 280 6.38 10.80 9.40
CA TYR A 280 6.26 11.28 8.02
C TYR A 280 5.75 12.72 7.87
N PRO A 281 4.71 13.19 8.60
CA PRO A 281 4.26 14.58 8.51
C PRO A 281 5.38 15.59 8.76
N GLY A 282 6.21 15.36 9.79
CA GLY A 282 7.35 16.21 10.10
C GLY A 282 8.41 16.20 9.00
N ILE A 283 8.65 15.05 8.37
CA ILE A 283 9.56 14.94 7.22
C ILE A 283 9.05 15.78 6.05
N PHE A 284 7.78 15.63 5.67
CA PHE A 284 7.23 16.33 4.52
C PHE A 284 7.15 17.84 4.75
N LEU A 285 6.79 18.28 5.97
CA LEU A 285 6.82 19.68 6.36
C LEU A 285 8.24 20.27 6.24
N SER A 286 9.26 19.54 6.72
CA SER A 286 10.66 19.98 6.66
C SER A 286 11.20 20.03 5.23
N LEU A 287 10.87 19.02 4.42
CA LEU A 287 11.17 19.02 2.98
C LEU A 287 10.46 20.18 2.27
N ALA A 288 9.26 20.55 2.72
CA ALA A 288 8.48 21.63 2.12
C ALA A 288 9.02 23.03 2.43
N ALA A 289 9.51 23.23 3.66
CA ALA A 289 10.00 24.52 4.18
C ALA A 289 11.38 24.94 3.65
N GLY A 290 12.19 24.01 3.14
CA GLY A 290 13.54 24.31 2.66
C GLY A 290 13.58 25.17 1.39
N GLY A 291 14.14 26.38 1.48
CA GLY A 291 14.38 27.33 0.36
C GLY A 291 15.71 27.13 -0.38
N SER A 292 16.11 25.88 -0.67
CA SER A 292 17.39 25.56 -1.33
C SER A 292 17.28 25.49 -2.87
N PRO A 293 18.33 25.80 -3.66
CA PRO A 293 18.25 26.13 -5.10
C PRO A 293 18.01 24.95 -6.07
N ASN A 294 17.88 23.70 -5.58
CA ASN A 294 17.70 22.51 -6.43
C ASN A 294 16.35 21.83 -6.15
N ASP A 295 15.28 22.34 -6.76
CA ASP A 295 13.93 21.77 -6.70
C ASP A 295 13.88 20.28 -7.10
N HIS A 296 14.83 19.82 -7.91
CA HIS A 296 14.88 18.46 -8.42
C HIS A 296 15.27 17.43 -7.35
N ASP A 297 16.32 17.66 -6.55
CA ASP A 297 16.77 16.72 -5.51
C ASP A 297 15.75 16.64 -4.36
N ARG A 298 15.05 17.76 -4.08
CA ARG A 298 13.92 17.79 -3.14
C ARG A 298 12.74 16.96 -3.66
N GLY A 299 12.36 17.12 -4.92
CA GLY A 299 11.31 16.32 -5.55
C GLY A 299 11.59 14.80 -5.47
N VAL A 300 12.85 14.40 -5.67
CA VAL A 300 13.30 13.01 -5.49
C VAL A 300 13.05 12.52 -4.07
N LEU A 301 13.52 13.24 -3.05
CA LEU A 301 13.35 12.86 -1.64
C LEU A 301 11.87 12.79 -1.22
N ILE A 302 11.04 13.71 -1.72
CA ILE A 302 9.61 13.66 -1.43
C ILE A 302 8.98 12.41 -2.04
N LEU A 303 9.29 12.07 -3.30
CA LEU A 303 8.76 10.87 -3.95
C LEU A 303 9.25 9.57 -3.27
N ILE A 304 10.51 9.53 -2.82
CA ILE A 304 11.04 8.44 -1.99
C ILE A 304 10.23 8.32 -0.70
N GLY A 305 10.04 9.43 0.02
CA GLY A 305 9.25 9.45 1.26
C GLY A 305 7.81 8.99 1.04
N LEU A 306 7.15 9.46 -0.03
CA LEU A 306 5.79 9.07 -0.39
C LEU A 306 5.69 7.57 -0.73
N ARG A 307 6.67 7.02 -1.45
CA ARG A 307 6.74 5.58 -1.71
C ARG A 307 6.85 4.77 -0.41
N ASN A 308 7.74 5.16 0.50
CA ASN A 308 7.94 4.46 1.77
C ASN A 308 6.74 4.62 2.72
N PHE A 309 6.07 5.77 2.70
CA PHE A 309 4.81 5.99 3.41
C PHE A 309 3.75 4.97 2.99
N MET A 310 3.57 4.74 1.68
CA MET A 310 2.64 3.72 1.17
C MET A 310 3.02 2.31 1.59
N GLN A 311 4.31 1.98 1.54
CA GLN A 311 4.80 0.68 2.01
C GLN A 311 4.51 0.48 3.51
N HIS A 312 4.69 1.52 4.33
CA HIS A 312 4.38 1.48 5.75
C HIS A 312 2.88 1.26 5.99
N ILE A 313 2.01 1.96 5.25
CA ILE A 313 0.55 1.73 5.31
C ILE A 313 0.20 0.29 4.92
N PHE A 314 0.78 -0.23 3.84
CA PHE A 314 0.50 -1.60 3.38
C PHE A 314 0.99 -2.65 4.39
N LYS A 315 2.12 -2.39 5.07
CA LYS A 315 2.59 -3.22 6.18
C LYS A 315 1.59 -3.22 7.34
N ILE A 316 1.13 -2.05 7.79
CA ILE A 316 0.11 -1.94 8.84
C ILE A 316 -1.18 -2.65 8.42
N GLY A 317 -1.64 -2.46 7.18
CA GLY A 317 -2.80 -3.18 6.64
C GLY A 317 -2.60 -4.70 6.60
N GLY A 318 -1.39 -5.18 6.31
CA GLY A 318 -1.00 -6.59 6.38
C GLY A 318 -0.99 -7.13 7.81
N ASP A 319 -0.49 -6.36 8.77
CA ASP A 319 -0.49 -6.72 10.19
C ASP A 319 -1.93 -6.77 10.74
N LEU A 320 -2.76 -5.79 10.38
CA LEU A 320 -4.20 -5.76 10.65
C LEU A 320 -4.93 -6.99 10.09
N LEU A 321 -4.56 -7.43 8.88
CA LEU A 321 -5.06 -8.68 8.30
C LEU A 321 -4.62 -9.92 9.08
N GLY A 322 -3.37 -9.95 9.53
CA GLY A 322 -2.83 -11.03 10.35
C GLY A 322 -3.71 -11.32 11.57
N TYR A 323 -4.22 -10.28 12.23
CA TYR A 323 -5.13 -10.42 13.37
C TYR A 323 -6.47 -11.09 13.02
N HIS A 324 -6.97 -10.93 11.80
CA HIS A 324 -8.22 -11.57 11.36
C HIS A 324 -8.04 -13.02 10.89
N ARG A 325 -6.82 -13.43 10.53
CA ARG A 325 -6.54 -14.70 9.83
C ARG A 325 -5.85 -15.77 10.66
N THR A 326 -5.34 -15.47 11.82
CA THR A 326 -4.47 -16.41 12.53
C THR A 326 -5.19 -17.65 13.04
N ASP A 327 -4.88 -18.78 12.40
CA ASP A 327 -5.05 -20.16 12.88
C ASP A 327 -4.41 -20.39 14.27
N ASN A 328 -3.58 -19.46 14.76
CA ASN A 328 -2.92 -19.51 16.08
C ASN A 328 -3.87 -19.32 17.29
N TYR A 329 -5.16 -19.07 17.09
CA TYR A 329 -6.09 -18.74 18.18
C TYR A 329 -7.32 -19.66 18.27
N TYR A 330 -7.30 -20.83 17.62
CA TYR A 330 -8.42 -21.78 17.65
C TYR A 330 -8.82 -22.19 19.09
N ASP A 331 -7.88 -22.18 20.04
CA ASP A 331 -8.11 -22.60 21.42
C ASP A 331 -8.04 -21.47 22.47
N HIS A 332 -8.04 -20.19 22.05
CA HIS A 332 -7.96 -19.09 23.02
C HIS A 332 -9.33 -18.77 23.63
N PRO A 333 -9.51 -18.79 24.98
CA PRO A 333 -10.82 -18.64 25.63
C PRO A 333 -11.51 -17.28 25.35
N ASN A 334 -10.75 -16.25 24.96
CA ASN A 334 -11.29 -14.92 24.63
C ASN A 334 -11.33 -14.61 23.12
N ARG A 335 -11.32 -15.63 22.24
CA ARG A 335 -11.24 -15.45 20.76
C ARG A 335 -12.19 -14.40 20.20
N GLU A 336 -13.46 -14.43 20.60
CA GLU A 336 -14.47 -13.49 20.08
C GLU A 336 -14.15 -12.04 20.46
N GLN A 337 -13.77 -11.78 21.72
CA GLN A 337 -13.40 -10.43 22.17
C GLN A 337 -12.16 -9.90 21.43
N ILE A 338 -11.23 -10.78 21.11
CA ILE A 338 -10.00 -10.45 20.37
C ILE A 338 -10.33 -10.04 18.93
N LEU A 339 -11.19 -10.81 18.26
CA LEU A 339 -11.61 -10.52 16.90
C LEU A 339 -12.39 -9.20 16.84
N VAL A 340 -13.30 -8.97 17.79
CA VAL A 340 -14.03 -7.68 17.92
C VAL A 340 -13.07 -6.53 18.16
N GLY A 341 -12.08 -6.68 19.04
CA GLY A 341 -11.07 -5.65 19.30
C GLY A 341 -10.20 -5.35 18.07
N ALA A 342 -9.78 -6.38 17.33
CA ALA A 342 -9.02 -6.21 16.10
C ALA A 342 -9.84 -5.52 14.99
N GLU A 343 -11.13 -5.85 14.86
CA GLU A 343 -12.05 -5.17 13.95
C GLU A 343 -12.22 -3.69 14.32
N GLN A 344 -12.35 -3.36 15.60
CA GLN A 344 -12.44 -1.98 16.07
C GLN A 344 -11.17 -1.19 15.76
N ILE A 345 -9.98 -1.75 16.06
CA ILE A 345 -8.69 -1.11 15.75
C ILE A 345 -8.55 -0.90 14.25
N SER A 346 -8.89 -1.91 13.44
CA SER A 346 -8.86 -1.84 11.98
C SER A 346 -9.81 -0.75 11.45
N ALA A 347 -11.04 -0.70 11.96
CA ALA A 347 -12.01 0.32 11.59
C ALA A 347 -11.56 1.73 11.99
N GLU A 348 -11.02 1.91 13.20
CA GLU A 348 -10.48 3.19 13.68
C GLU A 348 -9.29 3.66 12.83
N TRP A 349 -8.40 2.73 12.46
CA TRP A 349 -7.25 3.01 11.62
C TRP A 349 -7.68 3.60 10.27
N PHE A 350 -8.58 2.93 9.55
CA PHE A 350 -9.01 3.37 8.22
C PHE A 350 -9.98 4.57 8.24
N SER A 351 -10.83 4.68 9.26
CA SER A 351 -11.85 5.76 9.30
C SER A 351 -11.35 7.05 9.93
N LYS A 352 -10.32 7.01 10.80
CA LYS A 352 -9.85 8.19 11.54
C LYS A 352 -8.36 8.42 11.41
N ARG A 353 -7.53 7.43 11.80
CA ARG A 353 -6.09 7.65 11.96
C ARG A 353 -5.39 7.91 10.62
N LEU A 354 -5.61 7.06 9.63
CA LEU A 354 -5.01 7.19 8.30
C LEU A 354 -5.46 8.46 7.56
N PRO A 355 -6.77 8.81 7.51
CA PRO A 355 -7.22 10.09 6.96
C PRO A 355 -6.57 11.32 7.63
N GLY A 356 -6.51 11.33 8.97
CA GLY A 356 -5.90 12.43 9.72
C GLY A 356 -4.41 12.58 9.38
N LEU A 357 -3.67 11.48 9.43
CA LEU A 357 -2.24 11.46 9.10
C LEU A 357 -1.97 11.92 7.67
N PHE A 358 -2.77 11.43 6.71
CA PHE A 358 -2.61 11.83 5.31
C PHE A 358 -2.95 13.30 5.07
N ARG A 359 -3.93 13.85 5.80
CA ARG A 359 -4.22 15.29 5.79
C ARG A 359 -3.06 16.13 6.31
N GLU A 360 -2.38 15.68 7.37
CA GLU A 360 -1.16 16.34 7.87
C GLU A 360 -0.04 16.32 6.82
N ILE A 361 0.12 15.21 6.08
CA ILE A 361 1.08 15.11 4.97
C ILE A 361 0.74 16.09 3.85
N LEU A 362 -0.54 16.17 3.44
CA LEU A 362 -0.98 17.11 2.41
C LEU A 362 -0.73 18.56 2.83
N ASN A 363 -1.07 18.92 4.06
CA ASN A 363 -0.81 20.25 4.61
C ASN A 363 0.70 20.53 4.73
N GLY A 364 1.51 19.53 5.05
CA GLY A 364 2.97 19.64 5.09
C GLY A 364 3.57 19.90 3.71
N LEU A 365 3.15 19.13 2.70
CA LEU A 365 3.65 19.26 1.32
C LEU A 365 3.14 20.53 0.61
N PHE A 366 1.91 20.91 0.90
CA PHE A 366 1.19 21.99 0.24
C PHE A 366 0.61 22.96 1.28
N PRO A 367 1.47 23.73 1.99
CA PRO A 367 1.03 24.57 3.12
C PRO A 367 0.03 25.66 2.73
N ASN A 368 0.02 26.08 1.45
CA ASN A 368 -0.95 27.04 0.92
C ASN A 368 -2.23 26.37 0.39
N GLY A 369 -2.36 25.04 0.51
CA GLY A 369 -3.45 24.26 -0.06
C GLY A 369 -3.40 24.12 -1.58
N VAL A 370 -2.25 24.44 -2.20
CA VAL A 370 -2.13 24.53 -3.67
C VAL A 370 -1.16 23.49 -4.25
N LEU A 371 -1.67 22.64 -5.15
CA LEU A 371 -0.93 21.77 -6.07
C LEU A 371 -0.40 22.61 -7.25
N SER A 372 0.70 23.34 -7.06
CA SER A 372 1.32 24.13 -8.14
C SER A 372 2.54 23.44 -8.74
N GLY A 373 2.81 23.73 -10.02
CA GLY A 373 4.02 23.29 -10.73
C GLY A 373 4.04 21.82 -11.14
N GLU A 374 5.22 21.35 -11.57
CA GLU A 374 5.40 19.95 -11.99
C GLU A 374 5.29 18.94 -10.84
N PHE A 375 5.62 19.36 -9.62
CA PHE A 375 5.57 18.50 -8.45
C PHE A 375 4.15 18.05 -8.11
N GLY A 376 3.14 18.93 -8.21
CA GLY A 376 1.73 18.55 -8.02
C GLY A 376 1.27 17.45 -8.99
N ILE A 377 1.79 17.45 -10.22
CA ILE A 377 1.50 16.40 -11.22
C ILE A 377 2.16 15.08 -10.84
N TYR A 378 3.41 15.10 -10.37
CA TYR A 378 4.07 13.89 -9.88
C TYR A 378 3.35 13.31 -8.66
N PHE A 379 2.87 14.15 -7.75
CA PHE A 379 2.06 13.73 -6.61
C PHE A 379 0.75 13.07 -7.06
N LEU A 380 0.02 13.68 -8.00
CA LEU A 380 -1.20 13.11 -8.57
C LEU A 380 -0.96 11.73 -9.19
N ARG A 381 0.04 11.62 -10.08
CA ARG A 381 0.41 10.37 -10.73
C ARG A 381 0.83 9.30 -9.73
N TRP A 382 1.59 9.67 -8.70
CA TRP A 382 1.95 8.76 -7.61
C TRP A 382 0.71 8.27 -6.87
N PHE A 383 -0.17 9.17 -6.44
CA PHE A 383 -1.35 8.83 -5.64
C PHE A 383 -2.29 7.89 -6.39
N HIS A 384 -2.55 8.20 -7.67
CA HIS A 384 -3.41 7.40 -8.52
C HIS A 384 -2.76 6.11 -9.02
N GLY A 385 -1.43 6.05 -9.10
CA GLY A 385 -0.68 4.85 -9.50
C GLY A 385 -0.88 3.65 -8.56
N HIS A 386 -1.32 3.88 -7.31
CA HIS A 386 -1.54 2.79 -6.34
C HIS A 386 -2.93 2.15 -6.40
N LYS A 387 -3.90 2.74 -7.10
CA LYS A 387 -5.27 2.21 -7.22
C LYS A 387 -5.28 0.90 -8.01
N THR A 388 -5.37 -0.22 -7.30
CA THR A 388 -5.55 -1.55 -7.89
C THR A 388 -7.02 -1.88 -8.09
N SER A 389 -7.38 -2.54 -9.19
CA SER A 389 -8.76 -2.96 -9.49
C SER A 389 -9.11 -4.38 -9.07
N ASN A 390 -8.15 -5.12 -8.52
CA ASN A 390 -8.37 -6.50 -8.13
C ASN A 390 -8.67 -6.57 -6.63
N ASP A 391 -9.84 -7.11 -6.29
CA ASP A 391 -10.24 -7.47 -4.91
C ASP A 391 -10.06 -8.97 -4.64
N SER A 392 -9.21 -9.63 -5.43
CA SER A 392 -9.05 -11.09 -5.45
C SER A 392 -8.57 -11.65 -4.12
N SER A 393 -7.73 -10.92 -3.39
CA SER A 393 -7.21 -11.35 -2.09
C SER A 393 -7.65 -10.42 -0.96
N VAL A 394 -7.68 -10.94 0.28
CA VAL A 394 -7.96 -10.09 1.45
C VAL A 394 -6.86 -9.04 1.66
N TYR A 395 -5.62 -9.34 1.25
CA TYR A 395 -4.54 -8.36 1.23
C TYR A 395 -4.86 -7.20 0.30
N ASP A 396 -5.33 -7.50 -0.92
CA ASP A 396 -5.76 -6.48 -1.87
C ASP A 396 -6.93 -5.66 -1.32
N ARG A 397 -7.88 -6.29 -0.63
CA ARG A 397 -9.00 -5.57 0.02
C ARG A 397 -8.54 -4.58 1.09
N GLN A 398 -7.58 -4.95 1.95
CA GLN A 398 -7.05 -4.04 2.98
C GLN A 398 -6.23 -2.91 2.36
N LYS A 399 -5.45 -3.20 1.31
CA LYS A 399 -4.77 -2.19 0.51
C LYS A 399 -5.76 -1.21 -0.13
N ASN A 400 -6.83 -1.71 -0.75
CA ASN A 400 -7.86 -0.89 -1.39
C ASN A 400 -8.58 -0.02 -0.35
N ARG A 401 -8.91 -0.55 0.84
CA ARG A 401 -9.46 0.25 1.96
C ARG A 401 -8.53 1.40 2.38
N ALA A 402 -7.23 1.15 2.44
CA ALA A 402 -6.26 2.20 2.75
C ALA A 402 -6.29 3.32 1.70
N ILE A 403 -6.31 2.93 0.42
CA ILE A 403 -6.34 3.86 -0.71
C ILE A 403 -7.66 4.64 -0.73
N GLU A 404 -8.80 4.00 -0.45
CA GLU A 404 -10.11 4.65 -0.35
C GLU A 404 -10.16 5.71 0.76
N ALA A 405 -9.64 5.37 1.95
CA ALA A 405 -9.55 6.30 3.07
C ALA A 405 -8.72 7.55 2.72
N MET A 406 -7.60 7.35 2.02
CA MET A 406 -6.79 8.47 1.53
C MET A 406 -7.45 9.21 0.36
N ASP A 407 -8.19 8.54 -0.52
CA ASP A 407 -8.84 9.15 -1.70
C ASP A 407 -9.91 10.15 -1.30
N SER A 408 -10.69 9.82 -0.27
CA SER A 408 -11.65 10.75 0.33
C SER A 408 -10.95 12.03 0.81
N THR A 409 -9.90 11.86 1.62
CA THR A 409 -9.10 12.98 2.14
C THR A 409 -8.43 13.79 1.04
N PHE A 410 -7.94 13.13 0.00
CA PHE A 410 -7.32 13.79 -1.14
C PHE A 410 -8.32 14.61 -1.93
N LYS A 411 -9.53 14.08 -2.19
CA LYS A 411 -10.59 14.81 -2.88
C LYS A 411 -11.00 16.06 -2.13
N ASP A 412 -11.19 15.96 -0.81
CA ASP A 412 -11.50 17.12 0.03
C ASP A 412 -10.44 18.23 -0.15
N PHE A 413 -9.16 17.84 -0.10
CA PHE A 413 -8.03 18.75 -0.30
C PHE A 413 -7.96 19.30 -1.74
N PHE A 414 -8.18 18.46 -2.74
CA PHE A 414 -8.11 18.80 -4.16
C PHE A 414 -9.20 19.79 -4.55
N TYR A 415 -10.40 19.62 -4.01
CA TYR A 415 -11.55 20.46 -4.31
C TYR A 415 -11.72 21.64 -3.36
N ALA A 416 -10.93 21.73 -2.28
CA ALA A 416 -10.86 22.89 -1.42
C ALA A 416 -10.54 24.14 -2.28
N ASP A 417 -11.51 25.06 -2.33
CA ASP A 417 -11.46 26.35 -3.02
C ASP A 417 -11.29 26.35 -4.56
N GLY A 418 -11.35 25.19 -5.22
CA GLY A 418 -11.29 25.06 -6.70
C GLY A 418 -9.98 25.53 -7.36
N LYS A 419 -9.01 26.04 -6.58
CA LYS A 419 -7.72 26.56 -7.07
C LYS A 419 -6.87 25.45 -7.70
N ASN A 420 -6.82 24.28 -7.08
CA ASN A 420 -6.05 23.12 -7.58
C ASN A 420 -6.59 22.62 -8.92
N LEU A 421 -7.91 22.49 -9.03
CA LEU A 421 -8.57 22.12 -10.27
C LEU A 421 -8.23 23.13 -11.39
N SER A 422 -8.36 24.43 -11.11
CA SER A 422 -8.03 25.48 -12.09
C SER A 422 -6.56 25.46 -12.53
N LEU A 423 -5.63 25.26 -11.59
CA LEU A 423 -4.20 25.20 -11.85
C LEU A 423 -3.81 24.00 -12.72
N ILE A 424 -4.34 22.82 -12.42
CA ILE A 424 -4.06 21.60 -13.21
C ILE A 424 -4.55 21.79 -14.64
N LEU A 425 -5.77 22.29 -14.80
CA LEU A 425 -6.37 22.56 -16.11
C LEU A 425 -5.69 23.68 -16.91
N THR A 426 -4.83 24.49 -16.29
CA THR A 426 -4.06 25.55 -16.95
C THR A 426 -2.59 25.16 -17.17
N SER A 427 -2.12 24.08 -16.57
CA SER A 427 -0.68 23.80 -16.44
C SER A 427 -0.02 23.00 -17.56
N LYS A 428 -0.71 22.21 -18.41
CA LYS A 428 -0.08 21.41 -19.51
C LYS A 428 -1.04 20.59 -20.40
N SER A 429 -0.49 20.06 -21.51
CA SER A 429 -1.11 19.22 -22.54
C SER A 429 -1.70 17.89 -22.03
N GLY A 430 -2.82 17.49 -22.61
CA GLY A 430 -3.63 16.32 -22.29
C GLY A 430 -2.93 14.97 -22.41
N ASP A 431 -1.83 14.90 -23.16
CA ASP A 431 -1.02 13.69 -23.35
C ASP A 431 -0.23 13.24 -22.11
N ARG A 432 -0.26 14.02 -21.02
CA ARG A 432 0.37 13.68 -19.73
C ARG A 432 -0.59 13.07 -18.72
N TYR A 433 -1.90 13.12 -18.95
CA TYR A 433 -2.91 12.57 -18.04
C TYR A 433 -3.26 11.13 -18.41
N GLY A 434 -3.54 10.30 -17.40
CA GLY A 434 -4.13 8.98 -17.55
C GLY A 434 -5.59 8.96 -17.10
N TRP A 435 -6.24 7.80 -17.19
CA TRP A 435 -7.66 7.66 -16.84
C TRP A 435 -7.97 8.03 -15.38
N GLU A 436 -7.12 7.64 -14.43
CA GLU A 436 -7.41 7.87 -13.00
C GLU A 436 -7.37 9.36 -12.66
N GLU A 437 -6.54 10.14 -13.35
CA GLU A 437 -6.54 11.59 -13.28
C GLU A 437 -7.82 12.19 -13.88
N PHE A 438 -8.31 11.69 -15.01
CA PHE A 438 -9.62 12.11 -15.56
C PHE A 438 -10.78 11.76 -14.64
N LYS A 439 -10.75 10.57 -14.03
CA LYS A 439 -11.73 10.19 -13.02
C LYS A 439 -11.73 11.18 -11.86
N LEU A 440 -10.54 11.58 -11.38
CA LEU A 440 -10.45 12.62 -10.36
C LEU A 440 -11.10 13.91 -10.85
N LEU A 441 -10.69 14.44 -12.01
CA LEU A 441 -11.16 15.71 -12.57
C LEU A 441 -12.68 15.76 -12.80
N THR A 442 -13.30 14.61 -13.10
CA THR A 442 -14.75 14.47 -13.33
C THR A 442 -15.53 14.10 -12.07
N SER A 443 -14.88 13.53 -11.05
CA SER A 443 -15.50 13.23 -9.77
C SER A 443 -15.60 14.49 -8.91
N SER A 444 -16.51 15.39 -9.25
CA SER A 444 -16.84 16.54 -8.41
C SER A 444 -17.41 16.07 -7.05
N PRO A 445 -17.15 16.78 -5.94
CA PRO A 445 -17.99 16.66 -4.77
C PRO A 445 -19.44 16.98 -5.18
N GLU A 446 -20.39 16.19 -4.70
CA GLU A 446 -21.83 16.35 -4.94
C GLU A 446 -22.35 17.76 -4.56
N GLU A 447 -21.56 18.53 -3.81
CA GLU A 447 -21.94 19.81 -3.21
C GLU A 447 -21.45 21.07 -3.94
N LYS A 448 -20.63 20.97 -5.01
CA LYS A 448 -20.17 22.16 -5.77
C LYS A 448 -20.22 21.94 -7.28
N PRO A 449 -21.19 22.53 -8.01
CA PRO A 449 -21.24 22.43 -9.46
C PRO A 449 -19.99 23.05 -10.09
N ILE A 450 -19.29 22.26 -10.90
CA ILE A 450 -18.16 22.72 -11.69
C ILE A 450 -18.68 23.70 -12.76
N SER A 451 -18.01 24.85 -12.95
CA SER A 451 -18.44 25.81 -13.97
C SER A 451 -18.33 25.24 -15.39
N LYS A 452 -19.23 25.65 -16.30
CA LYS A 452 -19.23 25.23 -17.72
C LYS A 452 -17.86 25.41 -18.41
N ASN A 453 -17.13 26.46 -18.07
CA ASN A 453 -15.78 26.73 -18.60
C ASN A 453 -14.74 25.69 -18.14
N ILE A 454 -14.86 25.18 -16.92
CA ILE A 454 -13.98 24.15 -16.38
C ILE A 454 -14.29 22.81 -17.04
N ASN A 455 -15.57 22.45 -17.21
CA ASN A 455 -15.96 21.21 -17.89
C ASN A 455 -15.51 21.20 -19.35
N LYS A 456 -15.59 22.34 -20.05
CA LYS A 456 -15.01 22.49 -21.39
C LYS A 456 -13.51 22.20 -21.41
N LYS A 457 -12.73 22.73 -20.45
CA LYS A 457 -11.30 22.44 -20.34
C LYS A 457 -11.00 20.97 -20.04
N ILE A 458 -11.79 20.35 -19.15
CA ILE A 458 -11.65 18.91 -18.85
C ILE A 458 -11.90 18.10 -20.12
N LEU A 459 -12.95 18.45 -20.88
CA LEU A 459 -13.26 17.83 -22.16
C LEU A 459 -12.10 17.97 -23.16
N ASP A 460 -11.55 19.19 -23.33
CA ASP A 460 -10.43 19.45 -24.25
C ASP A 460 -9.20 18.59 -23.90
N ILE A 461 -8.84 18.50 -22.62
CA ILE A 461 -7.73 17.66 -22.13
C ILE A 461 -8.02 16.18 -22.37
N HIS A 462 -9.26 15.73 -22.17
CA HIS A 462 -9.66 14.34 -22.41
C HIS A 462 -9.58 13.99 -23.89
N LEU A 463 -10.02 14.88 -24.77
CA LEU A 463 -9.90 14.73 -26.22
C LEU A 463 -8.43 14.62 -26.66
N GLU A 464 -7.54 15.43 -26.09
CA GLU A 464 -6.10 15.32 -26.31
C GLU A 464 -5.55 13.95 -25.86
N TYR A 465 -6.00 13.42 -24.72
CA TYR A 465 -5.62 12.09 -24.26
C TYR A 465 -6.10 10.98 -25.20
N ILE A 466 -7.36 11.01 -25.66
CA ILE A 466 -7.92 10.02 -26.61
C ILE A 466 -7.13 10.03 -27.91
N ARG A 467 -6.76 11.23 -28.41
CA ARG A 467 -5.93 11.39 -29.62
C ARG A 467 -4.49 10.89 -29.42
N SER A 468 -4.00 10.86 -28.18
CA SER A 468 -2.60 10.54 -27.88
C SER A 468 -2.20 9.10 -28.19
N LYS A 469 -0.90 8.88 -28.36
CA LYS A 469 -0.31 7.53 -28.45
C LYS A 469 -0.42 6.72 -27.15
N LYS A 470 -0.78 7.35 -26.02
CA LYS A 470 -0.86 6.70 -24.70
C LYS A 470 -2.26 6.22 -24.32
N PHE A 471 -3.29 6.58 -25.09
CA PHE A 471 -4.66 6.15 -24.81
C PHE A 471 -4.74 4.62 -24.63
N ALA A 472 -5.29 4.20 -23.50
CA ALA A 472 -5.55 2.80 -23.24
C ALA A 472 -6.93 2.68 -22.60
N TRP A 473 -7.77 1.82 -23.18
CA TRP A 473 -9.09 1.52 -22.67
C TRP A 473 -9.25 0.00 -22.61
N SER A 474 -9.39 -0.54 -21.40
CA SER A 474 -9.51 -1.98 -21.14
C SER A 474 -10.95 -2.46 -21.36
N GLY A 475 -11.48 -2.22 -22.57
CA GLY A 475 -12.75 -2.78 -23.06
C GLY A 475 -12.61 -4.22 -23.53
N ASP A 476 -11.45 -4.84 -23.29
CA ASP A 476 -11.16 -6.17 -23.80
C ASP A 476 -11.92 -7.22 -22.98
N SER A 477 -12.89 -7.87 -23.63
CA SER A 477 -13.50 -9.18 -23.30
C SER A 477 -14.53 -9.28 -22.16
N GLU A 478 -14.58 -8.36 -21.18
CA GLU A 478 -15.57 -8.43 -20.09
C GLU A 478 -16.42 -7.16 -19.97
N PHE A 479 -17.75 -7.34 -19.85
CA PHE A 479 -18.67 -6.29 -19.45
C PHE A 479 -18.37 -5.90 -17.99
N ASN A 480 -17.45 -4.96 -17.79
CA ASN A 480 -17.02 -4.47 -16.49
C ASN A 480 -17.57 -3.05 -16.23
N ASN A 481 -18.27 -2.90 -15.10
CA ASN A 481 -18.79 -1.62 -14.61
C ASN A 481 -17.74 -0.51 -14.58
N ARG A 482 -16.46 -0.82 -14.33
CA ARG A 482 -15.38 0.18 -14.34
C ARG A 482 -15.25 0.81 -15.71
N THR A 483 -15.07 0.00 -16.74
CA THR A 483 -14.79 0.41 -18.12
C THR A 483 -15.95 1.19 -18.74
N ILE A 484 -17.18 0.78 -18.44
CA ILE A 484 -18.41 1.47 -18.88
C ILE A 484 -18.55 2.83 -18.20
N LYS A 485 -18.30 2.90 -16.89
CA LYS A 485 -18.28 4.18 -16.17
C LYS A 485 -17.28 5.16 -16.80
N GLN A 486 -16.17 4.68 -17.38
CA GLN A 486 -15.20 5.56 -18.02
C GLN A 486 -15.75 6.27 -19.25
N ALA A 487 -16.42 5.52 -20.13
CA ALA A 487 -17.04 6.07 -21.32
C ALA A 487 -18.25 6.93 -20.96
N TYR A 488 -19.03 6.53 -19.95
CA TYR A 488 -20.19 7.28 -19.46
C TYR A 488 -19.81 8.64 -18.87
N SER A 489 -18.75 8.73 -18.05
CA SER A 489 -18.26 10.02 -17.54
C SER A 489 -17.83 10.97 -18.67
N PHE A 490 -17.29 10.44 -19.76
CA PHE A 490 -16.99 11.25 -20.95
C PHE A 490 -18.26 11.68 -21.71
N SER A 491 -19.30 10.84 -21.75
CA SER A 491 -20.62 11.21 -22.29
C SER A 491 -21.18 12.43 -21.57
N GLU A 492 -21.14 12.45 -20.24
CA GLU A 492 -21.65 13.58 -19.44
C GLU A 492 -20.91 14.88 -19.76
N LEU A 493 -19.58 14.85 -19.90
CA LEU A 493 -18.79 16.02 -20.32
C LEU A 493 -19.19 16.53 -21.71
N LEU A 494 -19.52 15.64 -22.65
CA LEU A 494 -20.01 16.01 -23.97
C LEU A 494 -21.39 16.68 -23.86
N ILE A 495 -22.33 16.06 -23.14
CA ILE A 495 -23.72 16.54 -22.95
C ILE A 495 -23.75 18.00 -22.48
N GLU A 496 -22.87 18.36 -21.54
CA GLU A 496 -22.79 19.72 -21.00
C GLU A 496 -22.40 20.82 -22.00
N GLN A 497 -21.86 20.47 -23.19
CA GLN A 497 -21.50 21.45 -24.23
C GLN A 497 -22.71 21.97 -25.02
N GLY A 498 -23.85 21.26 -25.02
CA GLY A 498 -25.08 21.63 -25.71
C GLY A 498 -25.16 21.19 -27.19
N ASP A 499 -24.04 21.11 -27.90
CA ASP A 499 -23.88 20.60 -29.28
C ASP A 499 -23.40 19.12 -29.29
N PHE A 500 -23.73 18.37 -28.25
CA PHE A 500 -23.11 17.08 -27.93
C PHE A 500 -23.30 15.98 -28.99
N LEU A 501 -24.43 15.97 -29.70
CA LEU A 501 -24.68 15.01 -30.79
C LEU A 501 -23.77 15.27 -32.00
N GLU A 502 -23.59 16.53 -32.36
CA GLU A 502 -22.73 16.95 -33.46
C GLU A 502 -21.27 16.62 -33.13
N ARG A 503 -20.81 17.01 -31.93
CA ARG A 503 -19.46 16.67 -31.44
C ARG A 503 -19.22 15.17 -31.38
N TRP A 504 -20.16 14.39 -30.85
CA TRP A 504 -20.02 12.94 -30.82
C TRP A 504 -19.89 12.38 -32.24
N ASN A 505 -20.68 12.89 -33.18
CA ASN A 505 -20.62 12.47 -34.57
C ASN A 505 -19.27 12.83 -35.21
N GLU A 506 -18.72 14.01 -34.96
CA GLU A 506 -17.37 14.40 -35.40
C GLU A 506 -16.31 13.44 -34.84
N LEU A 507 -16.34 13.16 -33.54
CA LEU A 507 -15.41 12.22 -32.90
C LEU A 507 -15.56 10.80 -33.45
N TYR A 508 -16.79 10.34 -33.67
CA TYR A 508 -17.04 9.06 -34.30
C TYR A 508 -16.45 9.02 -35.73
N LEU A 509 -16.61 10.08 -36.51
CA LEU A 509 -16.03 10.17 -37.85
C LEU A 509 -14.49 10.25 -37.82
N GLU A 510 -13.91 10.86 -36.79
CA GLU A 510 -12.46 10.93 -36.56
C GLU A 510 -11.87 9.56 -36.24
N PHE A 511 -12.50 8.79 -35.34
CA PHE A 511 -11.95 7.53 -34.82
C PHE A 511 -12.52 6.26 -35.47
N ARG A 512 -13.51 6.36 -36.38
CA ARG A 512 -14.06 5.18 -37.07
C ARG A 512 -12.99 4.46 -37.87
N LEU A 513 -12.99 3.13 -37.80
CA LEU A 513 -12.04 2.29 -38.53
C LEU A 513 -12.66 1.54 -39.70
N TYR A 514 -12.07 1.63 -40.87
CA TYR A 514 -12.48 0.78 -41.98
C TYR A 514 -11.66 -0.51 -41.96
N HIS A 515 -12.17 -1.55 -41.29
CA HIS A 515 -11.53 -2.88 -41.32
C HIS A 515 -11.55 -3.45 -42.73
N GLU A 516 -10.37 -3.59 -43.33
CA GLU A 516 -10.15 -4.37 -44.54
C GLU A 516 -9.89 -5.83 -44.14
N GLY A 517 -10.90 -6.57 -43.68
CA GLY A 517 -11.04 -8.04 -43.72
C GLY A 517 -9.90 -9.02 -43.35
N TRP A 518 -8.69 -8.56 -42.99
CA TRP A 518 -7.49 -9.36 -42.78
C TRP A 518 -7.05 -9.19 -41.34
N ARG A 519 -6.79 -10.32 -40.68
CA ARG A 519 -6.53 -10.46 -39.23
C ARG A 519 -5.71 -9.28 -38.68
N ALA A 520 -6.29 -8.57 -37.71
CA ALA A 520 -5.64 -7.51 -36.92
C ALA A 520 -4.56 -8.10 -35.98
N HIS A 521 -3.55 -8.76 -36.56
CA HIS A 521 -2.43 -9.35 -35.85
C HIS A 521 -1.36 -8.31 -35.47
N HIS A 522 -1.53 -7.04 -35.85
CA HIS A 522 -0.62 -5.96 -35.50
C HIS A 522 -1.19 -5.11 -34.37
N GLY A 523 -0.41 -4.90 -33.31
CA GLY A 523 -0.81 -4.10 -32.14
C GLY A 523 -1.17 -2.64 -32.42
N TRP A 524 -0.93 -2.14 -33.64
CA TRP A 524 -1.36 -0.81 -34.10
C TRP A 524 -2.89 -0.73 -34.30
N ASP A 525 -3.53 -1.78 -34.82
CA ASP A 525 -4.98 -1.78 -35.06
C ASP A 525 -5.78 -1.82 -33.76
N ARG A 526 -5.30 -2.55 -32.75
CA ARG A 526 -5.99 -2.72 -31.46
C ARG A 526 -6.23 -1.39 -30.75
N LYS A 527 -5.27 -0.47 -30.84
CA LYS A 527 -5.36 0.83 -30.16
C LYS A 527 -6.37 1.76 -30.82
N GLU A 528 -6.44 1.77 -32.14
CA GLU A 528 -7.47 2.53 -32.84
C GLU A 528 -8.85 1.89 -32.62
N MET A 529 -8.96 0.55 -32.55
CA MET A 529 -10.21 -0.13 -32.20
C MET A 529 -10.66 0.24 -30.79
N GLN A 530 -9.73 0.39 -29.84
CA GLN A 530 -10.02 0.89 -28.49
C GLN A 530 -10.63 2.29 -28.52
N LYS A 531 -10.10 3.20 -29.34
CA LYS A 531 -10.65 4.55 -29.48
C LYS A 531 -12.06 4.52 -30.08
N GLU A 532 -12.26 3.78 -31.18
CA GLU A 532 -13.58 3.67 -31.79
C GLU A 532 -14.61 3.11 -30.80
N CYS A 533 -14.29 2.00 -30.13
CA CYS A 533 -15.19 1.38 -29.17
C CYS A 533 -15.46 2.28 -27.95
N TYR A 534 -14.46 3.07 -27.51
CA TYR A 534 -14.65 4.05 -26.45
C TYR A 534 -15.66 5.13 -26.85
N ILE A 535 -15.52 5.70 -28.05
CA ILE A 535 -16.44 6.72 -28.59
C ILE A 535 -17.85 6.15 -28.83
N LEU A 536 -17.95 4.93 -29.36
CA LEU A 536 -19.24 4.24 -29.51
C LEU A 536 -19.92 4.04 -28.15
N THR A 537 -19.16 3.60 -27.13
CA THR A 537 -19.68 3.43 -25.77
C THR A 537 -20.08 4.77 -25.14
N ALA A 538 -19.35 5.83 -25.40
CA ALA A 538 -19.75 7.18 -24.98
C ALA A 538 -21.06 7.63 -25.66
N GLY A 539 -21.28 7.27 -26.92
CA GLY A 539 -22.55 7.51 -27.61
C GLY A 539 -23.73 6.79 -26.96
N ILE A 540 -23.51 5.61 -26.37
CA ILE A 540 -24.54 4.87 -25.62
C ILE A 540 -24.92 5.62 -24.34
N GLY A 541 -23.95 6.23 -23.64
CA GLY A 541 -24.21 7.10 -22.49
C GLY A 541 -25.04 8.33 -22.87
N ILE A 542 -24.76 8.94 -24.03
CA ILE A 542 -25.57 10.03 -24.59
C ILE A 542 -27.00 9.54 -24.88
N ALA A 543 -27.16 8.39 -25.51
CA ALA A 543 -28.49 7.83 -25.79
C ALA A 543 -29.28 7.53 -24.51
N TYR A 544 -28.62 7.03 -23.46
CA TYR A 544 -29.25 6.83 -22.15
C TYR A 544 -29.76 8.15 -21.55
N ARG A 545 -28.98 9.23 -21.65
CA ARG A 545 -29.41 10.57 -21.23
C ARG A 545 -30.62 11.05 -22.02
N LEU A 546 -30.59 10.92 -23.35
CA LEU A 546 -31.72 11.29 -24.23
C LEU A 546 -33.00 10.53 -23.86
N TYR A 547 -32.92 9.23 -23.57
CA TYR A 547 -34.07 8.47 -23.05
C TYR A 547 -34.58 9.01 -21.72
N SER A 548 -33.68 9.34 -20.80
CA SER A 548 -34.04 9.93 -19.49
C SER A 548 -34.74 11.28 -19.65
N GLU A 549 -34.41 12.04 -20.70
CA GLU A 549 -35.02 13.31 -21.09
C GLU A 549 -36.25 13.14 -22.01
N LYS A 550 -36.71 11.90 -22.23
CA LYS A 550 -37.86 11.53 -23.08
C LYS A 550 -37.67 11.84 -24.58
N GLN A 551 -36.45 12.03 -25.04
CA GLN A 551 -36.05 12.17 -26.44
C GLN A 551 -35.84 10.80 -27.10
N CYS A 552 -36.87 9.96 -27.07
CA CYS A 552 -36.78 8.54 -27.44
C CYS A 552 -36.39 8.30 -28.90
N VAL A 553 -36.84 9.15 -29.84
CA VAL A 553 -36.55 8.99 -31.27
C VAL A 553 -35.07 9.22 -31.57
N GLU A 554 -34.49 10.26 -31.01
CA GLU A 554 -33.08 10.60 -31.19
C GLU A 554 -32.18 9.58 -30.50
N ALA A 555 -32.52 9.16 -29.28
CA ALA A 555 -31.83 8.09 -28.56
C ALA A 555 -31.80 6.78 -29.37
N ARG A 556 -32.94 6.40 -29.93
CA ARG A 556 -33.13 5.20 -30.75
C ARG A 556 -32.32 5.23 -32.04
N ASN A 557 -32.30 6.37 -32.73
CA ASN A 557 -31.50 6.55 -33.95
C ASN A 557 -29.99 6.43 -33.66
N LEU A 558 -29.53 7.07 -32.58
CA LEU A 558 -28.14 7.00 -32.15
C LEU A 558 -27.73 5.57 -31.78
N LEU A 559 -28.52 4.88 -30.95
CA LEU A 559 -28.25 3.50 -30.54
C LEU A 559 -28.26 2.53 -31.72
N THR A 560 -29.21 2.68 -32.65
CA THR A 560 -29.28 1.82 -33.84
C THR A 560 -28.01 1.97 -34.67
N ARG A 561 -27.57 3.21 -34.91
CA ARG A 561 -26.31 3.48 -35.62
C ARG A 561 -25.09 2.87 -34.92
N ILE A 562 -25.02 2.95 -33.60
CA ILE A 562 -23.93 2.36 -32.79
C ILE A 562 -23.97 0.83 -32.85
N LEU A 563 -25.15 0.22 -32.73
CA LEU A 563 -25.34 -1.23 -32.79
C LEU A 563 -24.96 -1.78 -34.17
N ASP A 564 -25.47 -1.19 -35.25
CA ASP A 564 -25.17 -1.63 -36.62
C ASP A 564 -23.68 -1.56 -36.91
N ARG A 565 -23.04 -0.47 -36.46
CA ARG A 565 -21.60 -0.30 -36.59
C ARG A 565 -20.84 -1.35 -35.78
N SER A 566 -21.14 -1.49 -34.49
CA SER A 566 -20.45 -2.43 -33.60
C SER A 566 -20.60 -3.87 -34.07
N LEU A 567 -21.79 -4.23 -34.57
CA LEU A 567 -22.07 -5.55 -35.13
C LEU A 567 -21.26 -5.80 -36.41
N SER A 568 -21.26 -4.85 -37.34
CA SER A 568 -20.46 -4.93 -38.57
C SER A 568 -18.97 -5.16 -38.25
N GLN A 569 -18.42 -4.41 -37.29
CA GLN A 569 -17.03 -4.54 -36.90
C GLN A 569 -16.75 -5.84 -36.13
N ALA A 570 -17.65 -6.28 -35.24
CA ALA A 570 -17.52 -7.53 -34.52
C ALA A 570 -17.45 -8.75 -35.45
N ARG A 571 -18.20 -8.74 -36.56
CA ARG A 571 -18.14 -9.79 -37.59
C ARG A 571 -16.82 -9.82 -38.35
N LEU A 572 -16.24 -8.66 -38.64
CA LEU A 572 -14.95 -8.54 -39.31
C LEU A 572 -13.80 -8.92 -38.36
N CYS A 573 -13.96 -8.64 -37.06
CA CYS A 573 -13.04 -9.00 -35.99
C CYS A 573 -13.19 -10.51 -35.64
N ARG A 574 -12.61 -11.39 -36.47
CA ARG A 574 -12.66 -12.86 -36.31
C ARG A 574 -11.90 -13.43 -35.10
N THR A 575 -11.62 -12.62 -34.07
CA THR A 575 -10.93 -13.04 -32.84
C THR A 575 -11.94 -13.31 -31.74
N ASP A 576 -11.72 -14.31 -30.88
CA ASP A 576 -12.63 -14.63 -29.78
C ASP A 576 -12.86 -13.47 -28.79
N ASP A 577 -11.88 -12.55 -28.69
CA ASP A 577 -11.92 -11.37 -27.84
C ASP A 577 -12.12 -10.08 -28.64
N SER A 578 -13.18 -10.04 -29.45
CA SER A 578 -13.57 -8.80 -30.13
C SER A 578 -13.89 -7.70 -29.10
N ILE A 579 -13.19 -6.57 -29.18
CA ILE A 579 -13.43 -5.40 -28.32
C ILE A 579 -14.81 -4.74 -28.56
N TYR A 580 -15.43 -5.00 -29.71
CA TYR A 580 -16.77 -4.50 -30.06
C TYR A 580 -17.89 -5.18 -29.26
N ILE A 581 -17.57 -6.19 -28.44
CA ILE A 581 -18.54 -6.84 -27.53
C ILE A 581 -19.00 -5.87 -26.43
N SER A 582 -18.13 -5.02 -25.91
CA SER A 582 -18.48 -4.04 -24.88
C SER A 582 -19.52 -3.01 -25.32
N PRO A 583 -19.39 -2.32 -26.47
CA PRO A 583 -20.45 -1.42 -26.94
C PRO A 583 -21.75 -2.17 -27.28
N LEU A 584 -21.70 -3.37 -27.86
CA LEU A 584 -22.90 -4.19 -28.10
C LEU A 584 -23.65 -4.52 -26.81
N ALA A 585 -22.94 -5.03 -25.80
CA ALA A 585 -23.51 -5.38 -24.50
C ALA A 585 -24.07 -4.14 -23.78
N SER A 586 -23.36 -3.01 -23.83
CA SER A 586 -23.82 -1.74 -23.23
C SER A 586 -25.07 -1.20 -23.90
N ALA A 587 -25.16 -1.28 -25.23
CA ALA A 587 -26.33 -0.80 -25.97
C ALA A 587 -27.58 -1.63 -25.66
N LEU A 588 -27.45 -2.96 -25.61
CA LEU A 588 -28.56 -3.84 -25.21
C LEU A 588 -28.98 -3.61 -23.76
N HIS A 589 -28.01 -3.41 -22.86
CA HIS A 589 -28.30 -3.07 -21.46
C HIS A 589 -29.12 -1.78 -21.39
N THR A 590 -28.73 -0.72 -22.12
CA THR A 590 -29.51 0.53 -22.18
C THR A 590 -30.92 0.30 -22.72
N LEU A 591 -31.08 -0.43 -23.83
CA LEU A 591 -32.40 -0.74 -24.40
C LEU A 591 -33.30 -1.54 -23.43
N LYS A 592 -32.72 -2.46 -22.66
CA LYS A 592 -33.46 -3.23 -21.64
C LYS A 592 -34.18 -2.35 -20.62
N TYR A 593 -33.56 -1.25 -20.20
CA TYR A 593 -34.16 -0.36 -19.22
C TYR A 593 -34.96 0.79 -19.86
N CYS A 594 -34.63 1.19 -21.09
CA CYS A 594 -35.17 2.41 -21.68
C CYS A 594 -36.14 2.19 -22.86
N ASP A 595 -36.00 1.11 -23.65
CA ASP A 595 -36.75 0.90 -24.90
C ASP A 595 -36.84 -0.59 -25.26
N GLN A 596 -37.78 -1.27 -24.61
CA GLN A 596 -37.95 -2.74 -24.73
C GLN A 596 -38.50 -3.18 -26.08
N ASP A 597 -39.25 -2.31 -26.77
CA ASP A 597 -39.87 -2.64 -28.05
C ASP A 597 -38.80 -2.95 -29.11
N ILE A 598 -37.71 -2.19 -29.09
CA ILE A 598 -36.57 -2.39 -30.00
C ILE A 598 -35.57 -3.42 -29.49
N LEU A 599 -35.48 -3.63 -28.18
CA LEU A 599 -34.59 -4.65 -27.63
C LEU A 599 -34.80 -6.00 -28.32
N HIS A 600 -36.06 -6.40 -28.51
CA HIS A 600 -36.44 -7.64 -29.18
C HIS A 600 -35.84 -7.76 -30.58
N GLU A 601 -36.09 -6.77 -31.44
CA GLU A 601 -35.58 -6.71 -32.81
C GLU A 601 -34.04 -6.81 -32.82
N LYS A 602 -33.37 -6.05 -31.96
CA LYS A 602 -31.90 -6.01 -31.94
C LYS A 602 -31.28 -7.30 -31.39
N VAL A 603 -31.93 -7.98 -30.44
CA VAL A 603 -31.48 -9.30 -29.97
C VAL A 603 -31.55 -10.33 -31.10
N GLU A 604 -32.62 -10.33 -31.91
CA GLU A 604 -32.74 -11.23 -33.07
C GLU A 604 -31.69 -10.94 -34.13
N VAL A 605 -31.44 -9.66 -34.42
CA VAL A 605 -30.37 -9.26 -35.35
C VAL A 605 -29.01 -9.76 -34.87
N LEU A 606 -28.70 -9.67 -33.57
CA LEU A 606 -27.42 -10.14 -33.03
C LEU A 606 -27.29 -11.67 -33.06
N GLU A 607 -28.35 -12.41 -32.72
CA GLU A 607 -28.36 -13.87 -32.79
C GLU A 607 -28.06 -14.38 -34.20
N LEU A 608 -28.63 -13.73 -35.21
CA LEU A 608 -28.44 -14.09 -36.62
C LEU A 608 -27.07 -13.69 -37.18
N ASN A 609 -26.44 -12.64 -36.65
CA ASN A 609 -25.28 -12.01 -37.29
C ASN A 609 -23.96 -12.17 -36.53
N ILE A 610 -23.96 -12.57 -35.26
CA ILE A 610 -22.73 -12.91 -34.53
C ILE A 610 -22.39 -14.39 -34.77
N ASP A 611 -21.34 -14.62 -35.55
CA ASP A 611 -20.91 -15.98 -35.92
C ASP A 611 -20.29 -16.75 -34.75
N ASN A 612 -19.59 -16.06 -33.85
CA ASN A 612 -18.91 -16.66 -32.71
C ASN A 612 -19.84 -16.80 -31.50
N LEU A 613 -20.15 -18.02 -31.09
CA LEU A 613 -21.05 -18.28 -29.96
C LEU A 613 -20.53 -17.70 -28.63
N SER A 614 -19.22 -17.74 -28.36
CA SER A 614 -18.64 -17.18 -27.12
C SER A 614 -18.91 -15.69 -27.01
N GLN A 615 -18.78 -14.96 -28.12
CA GLN A 615 -19.10 -13.54 -28.20
C GLN A 615 -20.60 -13.28 -28.00
N LEU A 616 -21.45 -14.07 -28.66
CA LEU A 616 -22.90 -13.95 -28.52
C LEU A 616 -23.35 -14.15 -27.07
N LEU A 617 -22.82 -15.17 -26.38
CA LEU A 617 -23.12 -15.43 -24.97
C LEU A 617 -22.73 -14.24 -24.06
N ARG A 618 -21.54 -13.67 -24.27
CA ARG A 618 -21.07 -12.49 -23.51
C ARG A 618 -22.00 -11.29 -23.67
N VAL A 619 -22.47 -11.01 -24.88
CA VAL A 619 -23.40 -9.90 -25.17
C VAL A 619 -24.78 -10.17 -24.56
N LEU A 620 -25.34 -11.36 -24.76
CA LEU A 620 -26.71 -11.69 -24.36
C LEU A 620 -26.88 -11.86 -22.85
N ALA A 621 -25.85 -12.30 -22.12
CA ALA A 621 -25.94 -12.51 -20.67
C ALA A 621 -26.35 -11.23 -19.92
N VAL A 622 -26.01 -10.06 -20.44
CA VAL A 622 -26.37 -8.75 -19.86
C VAL A 622 -27.87 -8.47 -19.95
N VAL A 623 -28.53 -8.99 -20.99
CA VAL A 623 -29.98 -8.87 -21.17
C VAL A 623 -30.73 -9.84 -20.26
N TYR A 624 -30.28 -11.10 -20.20
CA TYR A 624 -31.00 -12.20 -19.55
C TYR A 624 -30.65 -12.42 -18.06
N ASN A 625 -29.90 -11.51 -17.43
CA ASN A 625 -29.69 -11.58 -15.98
C ASN A 625 -31.01 -11.44 -15.19
N LYS A 626 -31.05 -11.92 -13.93
CA LYS A 626 -32.27 -12.11 -13.12
C LYS A 626 -33.08 -10.83 -12.84
N GLU A 627 -32.57 -9.65 -13.18
CA GLU A 627 -33.17 -8.36 -12.90
C GLU A 627 -33.60 -7.70 -14.21
N GLY A 628 -34.89 -7.82 -14.57
CA GLY A 628 -35.49 -7.00 -15.62
C GLY A 628 -36.49 -7.72 -16.53
N PRO A 629 -37.19 -6.95 -17.37
CA PRO A 629 -38.30 -7.43 -18.19
C PRO A 629 -37.85 -8.35 -19.33
N MET A 630 -38.82 -9.14 -19.77
CA MET A 630 -38.66 -10.40 -20.47
C MET A 630 -38.70 -10.23 -22.01
N VAL A 631 -37.58 -10.52 -22.71
CA VAL A 631 -37.59 -10.69 -24.20
C VAL A 631 -38.66 -11.72 -24.61
N PRO A 632 -39.42 -11.53 -25.71
CA PRO A 632 -40.49 -12.45 -26.13
C PRO A 632 -40.08 -13.93 -26.26
N ASN A 633 -41.03 -14.84 -26.09
CA ASN A 633 -40.79 -16.29 -26.16
C ASN A 633 -40.26 -16.76 -27.52
N SER A 634 -40.60 -16.07 -28.62
CA SER A 634 -40.10 -16.36 -29.97
C SER A 634 -38.57 -16.23 -30.04
N THR A 635 -38.03 -15.09 -29.62
CA THR A 635 -36.58 -14.82 -29.59
C THR A 635 -35.85 -15.74 -28.63
N ARG A 636 -36.45 -16.05 -27.46
CA ARG A 636 -35.87 -17.03 -26.54
C ARG A 636 -35.71 -18.40 -27.18
N LYS A 637 -36.70 -18.81 -27.97
CA LYS A 637 -36.65 -20.09 -28.67
C LYS A 637 -35.52 -20.10 -29.72
N ALA A 638 -35.34 -19.00 -30.45
CA ALA A 638 -34.23 -18.84 -31.39
C ALA A 638 -32.86 -18.89 -30.69
N VAL A 639 -32.64 -18.05 -29.68
CA VAL A 639 -31.41 -18.02 -28.87
C VAL A 639 -31.11 -19.39 -28.23
N ARG A 640 -32.13 -20.03 -27.63
CA ARG A 640 -32.00 -21.38 -27.08
C ARG A 640 -31.60 -22.39 -28.15
N GLY A 641 -32.21 -22.31 -29.33
CA GLY A 641 -31.89 -23.17 -30.47
C GLY A 641 -30.43 -23.04 -30.90
N ARG A 642 -29.93 -21.80 -31.02
CA ARG A 642 -28.54 -21.50 -31.36
C ARG A 642 -27.56 -22.04 -30.32
N ILE A 643 -27.81 -21.79 -29.03
CA ILE A 643 -26.97 -22.33 -27.93
C ILE A 643 -26.97 -23.86 -27.98
N SER A 644 -28.13 -24.50 -28.04
CA SER A 644 -28.20 -25.97 -28.10
C SER A 644 -27.47 -26.56 -29.30
N ARG A 645 -27.49 -25.89 -30.46
CA ARG A 645 -26.84 -26.37 -31.68
C ARG A 645 -25.33 -26.20 -31.64
N ASP A 646 -24.83 -25.09 -31.11
CA ASP A 646 -23.45 -24.66 -31.35
C ASP A 646 -22.56 -24.70 -30.09
N TYR A 647 -23.12 -24.91 -28.89
CA TYR A 647 -22.34 -24.87 -27.63
C TYR A 647 -21.22 -25.91 -27.56
N PHE A 648 -21.36 -27.02 -28.28
CA PHE A 648 -20.31 -28.02 -28.42
C PHE A 648 -18.98 -27.44 -28.96
N ILE A 649 -19.02 -26.32 -29.69
CA ILE A 649 -17.83 -25.61 -30.19
C ILE A 649 -17.01 -25.06 -29.01
N ILE A 650 -17.67 -24.49 -28.00
CA ILE A 650 -17.04 -23.97 -26.78
C ILE A 650 -16.52 -25.13 -25.93
N GLU A 651 -17.33 -26.17 -25.73
CA GLU A 651 -16.97 -27.37 -24.96
C GLU A 651 -15.73 -28.05 -25.55
N ASN A 652 -15.66 -28.22 -26.87
CA ASN A 652 -14.52 -28.82 -27.54
C ASN A 652 -13.26 -27.95 -27.45
N LYS A 653 -13.42 -26.62 -27.51
CA LYS A 653 -12.29 -25.68 -27.48
C LYS A 653 -11.62 -25.60 -26.11
N TYR A 654 -12.41 -25.64 -25.03
CA TYR A 654 -11.92 -25.50 -23.65
C TYR A 654 -11.97 -26.81 -22.86
N ARG A 655 -11.98 -27.95 -23.55
CA ARG A 655 -12.02 -29.30 -22.95
C ARG A 655 -10.76 -29.64 -22.13
N ASP A 656 -9.65 -28.98 -22.43
CA ASP A 656 -8.37 -29.18 -21.74
C ASP A 656 -8.50 -28.80 -20.25
N PRO A 657 -8.04 -29.64 -19.30
CA PRO A 657 -8.06 -29.33 -17.87
C PRO A 657 -7.45 -27.97 -17.49
N ILE A 658 -6.48 -27.46 -18.26
CA ILE A 658 -5.85 -26.16 -18.05
C ILE A 658 -6.82 -25.01 -18.36
N LEU A 659 -7.71 -25.18 -19.33
CA LEU A 659 -8.69 -24.19 -19.80
C LEU A 659 -10.09 -24.38 -19.19
N ASN A 660 -10.19 -25.22 -18.16
CA ASN A 660 -11.46 -25.55 -17.53
C ASN A 660 -12.10 -24.34 -16.80
N GLN A 661 -11.32 -23.30 -16.47
CA GLN A 661 -11.87 -22.07 -15.88
C GLN A 661 -12.70 -21.28 -16.90
N GLU A 662 -12.23 -21.19 -18.14
CA GLU A 662 -12.92 -20.56 -19.26
C GLU A 662 -14.20 -21.32 -19.61
N LEU A 663 -14.15 -22.66 -19.61
CA LEU A 663 -15.33 -23.48 -19.81
C LEU A 663 -16.39 -23.19 -18.73
N LYS A 664 -15.99 -23.19 -17.45
CA LYS A 664 -16.89 -22.84 -16.32
C LYS A 664 -17.48 -21.44 -16.46
N TYR A 665 -16.70 -20.47 -16.95
CA TYR A 665 -17.18 -19.12 -17.20
C TYR A 665 -18.31 -19.13 -18.27
N PHE A 666 -18.10 -19.78 -19.41
CA PHE A 666 -19.12 -19.88 -20.45
C PHE A 666 -20.33 -20.71 -20.03
N ASP A 667 -20.14 -21.75 -19.22
CA ASP A 667 -21.23 -22.52 -18.62
C ASP A 667 -22.10 -21.61 -17.74
N GLY A 668 -21.47 -20.75 -16.94
CA GLY A 668 -22.16 -19.72 -16.17
C GLY A 668 -22.99 -18.77 -17.04
N LEU A 669 -22.45 -18.27 -18.16
CA LEU A 669 -23.18 -17.40 -19.09
C LEU A 669 -24.36 -18.13 -19.74
N LYS A 670 -24.14 -19.37 -20.20
CA LYS A 670 -25.19 -20.24 -20.73
C LYS A 670 -26.30 -20.46 -19.71
N ASP A 671 -25.95 -20.75 -18.46
CA ASP A 671 -26.91 -20.98 -17.38
C ASP A 671 -27.69 -19.72 -17.00
N ILE A 672 -27.06 -18.53 -17.06
CA ILE A 672 -27.76 -17.25 -16.89
C ILE A 672 -28.83 -17.10 -17.98
N ILE A 673 -28.44 -17.28 -19.25
CA ILE A 673 -29.35 -17.09 -20.40
C ILE A 673 -30.47 -18.14 -20.38
N LEU A 674 -30.13 -19.43 -20.28
CA LEU A 674 -31.10 -20.52 -20.29
C LEU A 674 -31.94 -20.57 -19.00
N GLY A 675 -31.34 -20.21 -17.87
CA GLY A 675 -32.01 -20.12 -16.57
C GLY A 675 -33.08 -19.04 -16.54
N SER A 676 -32.90 -17.93 -17.26
CA SER A 676 -33.94 -16.89 -17.43
C SER A 676 -35.22 -17.40 -18.12
N PHE A 677 -35.15 -18.56 -18.79
CA PHE A 677 -36.31 -19.18 -19.46
C PHE A 677 -37.14 -20.05 -18.52
N LYS A 678 -36.61 -20.40 -17.34
CA LYS A 678 -37.32 -21.20 -16.33
C LYS A 678 -38.15 -20.25 -15.46
N ARG A 679 -39.47 -20.21 -15.66
CA ARG A 679 -40.39 -19.51 -14.73
C ARG A 679 -40.21 -20.05 -13.31
N LYS A 680 -40.06 -19.16 -12.31
CA LYS A 680 -40.47 -19.50 -10.94
C LYS A 680 -41.96 -19.84 -11.03
N LYS A 681 -42.31 -21.07 -10.64
CA LYS A 681 -43.71 -21.46 -10.45
C LYS A 681 -44.34 -20.59 -9.38
#